data_AF-A0A6A5AD91-F1
#
_entry.id   AF-A0A6A5AD91-F1
#
_cell.length_a   1.000
_cell.length_b   1.000
_cell.length_c   1.000
_cell.angle_alpha   90.00
_cell.angle_beta   90.00
_cell.angle_gamma   90.00
#
_symmetry.space_group_name_H-M   'P 1'
#
loop_
_entity.id
_entity.type
_entity.pdbx_description
1 polymer ?
#
loop_
_entity_poly.entity_id
_entity_poly.type
_entity_poly.pdbx_seq_one_letter_code
_entity_poly.pdbx_strand_id
1 'polypeptide(L)'
;MSAMQPRTVLRQTTLPQATETTPLIRRFCLVNFVLCLGAAPMFFVFATKAMTFQVLYVAGGALAISSLLASALGILKSTPSLVWSMMFAVAAAYGLISAGGLCVLYLPYASAELTSATDSQYAKSVVLPSELKSQAVVERLYLQVGGAVQLVLGLIASYQVRLLFHVLGEKRASVAFLQAFSAFMIPLSLLFIAGGQYIISSQTLASAPYTGLPCISLLSNESQLVGSLAGIFIYICGLMVLVLSLLAFIGSGFEYRRLLNTFSWLAFLTAVLLIGAAVACLAVTSNVEKSVINNWATIRVVLPPTLQARYDKSQFVLFVQRNLYGMAYVGIISGLFMLLQSLSAQSIREIMNVVKRRAAQDKRCALDPELHPEFVARREVRPYWTLLFKSSKRNQRICMRVICGVATLLLLAITVMMTLSVVFTTQCASISKADESRSYRLGNATTPCASYRLQNTFAAGRLQLVRSTTTQGNVTFQQNAVSDKFLAGQAFQSSVDADNVCSVAATPTNSATFMWFDTSCQVANVKIELPMLVAGGRVPFVSLASKSTAIDINLLQNGSSTLVQGLNVTSDLANINGFGVYIGSGGLSVTSTSGEVNMSTVFVNATRGALGGKTPSTLTSSLGSVSLANATLVDSPLTMSTDVAGIVVQNVAATVSHGRSNVALSSGSGGIVVSGLTADWISMQTTSGAITTDGLISSGTGPFTGRIDVTSIGGDVRLLNTVAKGYVHVETNSGNVVVHLASTSFVGLYYVRSEYGRVSVRYSNSSYDSVKSLPTADPRESQGLINCDTSCHFVGDIYIRTIYGNIDVLVGCKDTTCA
;
A
#
# COMPACT_ATOMS: atom_id res chain seq x y z
N MET A 1 -25.07 18.98 73.93
CA MET A 1 -26.50 19.05 73.56
C MET A 1 -26.55 19.71 72.19
N SER A 2 -26.81 19.06 71.06
CA SER A 2 -27.80 18.05 70.70
C SER A 2 -27.20 17.02 69.72
N ALA A 3 -27.79 15.82 69.69
CA ALA A 3 -27.29 14.63 69.02
C ALA A 3 -27.26 14.76 67.47
N MET A 4 -26.09 14.56 66.87
CA MET A 4 -25.95 14.22 65.46
C MET A 4 -26.25 12.73 65.30
N GLN A 5 -27.50 12.42 64.94
CA GLN A 5 -27.87 11.09 64.45
C GLN A 5 -27.10 10.78 63.15
N PRO A 6 -26.61 9.54 62.97
CA PRO A 6 -26.04 9.11 61.70
C PRO A 6 -27.17 8.99 60.68
N ARG A 7 -27.19 9.88 59.69
CA ARG A 7 -27.98 9.70 58.46
C ARG A 7 -27.40 8.52 57.69
N THR A 8 -27.89 7.32 57.99
CA THR A 8 -27.86 6.16 57.10
C THR A 8 -28.68 6.49 55.86
N VAL A 9 -28.04 7.12 54.87
CA VAL A 9 -28.61 7.27 53.54
C VAL A 9 -28.62 5.88 52.91
N LEU A 10 -29.73 5.17 53.12
CA LEU A 10 -30.14 4.01 52.36
C LEU A 10 -29.93 4.31 50.87
N ARG A 11 -28.94 3.64 50.28
CA ARG A 11 -28.66 3.61 48.84
C ARG A 11 -29.92 3.06 48.15
N GLN A 12 -30.85 3.95 47.81
CA GLN A 12 -32.08 3.65 47.08
C GLN A 12 -31.68 2.98 45.76
N THR A 13 -31.82 1.65 45.72
CA THR A 13 -31.70 0.86 44.49
C THR A 13 -33.04 0.71 43.77
N THR A 14 -33.97 1.63 44.04
CA THR A 14 -35.14 1.84 43.20
C THR A 14 -34.68 2.65 42.01
N LEU A 15 -34.63 2.02 40.82
CA LEU A 15 -34.50 2.76 39.57
C LEU A 15 -35.58 3.84 39.53
N PRO A 16 -35.26 5.14 39.55
CA PRO A 16 -36.22 6.09 39.01
C PRO A 16 -36.44 5.68 37.56
N GLN A 17 -37.69 5.41 37.19
CA GLN A 17 -38.05 5.52 35.78
C GLN A 17 -37.63 6.93 35.36
N ALA A 18 -36.84 7.05 34.28
CA ALA A 18 -36.66 8.34 33.62
C ALA A 18 -37.99 8.70 32.93
N THR A 19 -39.03 9.00 33.70
CA THR A 19 -40.29 9.58 33.22
C THR A 19 -40.12 11.07 32.92
N GLU A 20 -39.08 11.69 33.47
CA GLU A 20 -38.66 13.04 33.10
C GLU A 20 -37.18 13.01 32.71
N THR A 21 -36.88 13.16 31.42
CA THR A 21 -35.57 13.68 31.03
C THR A 21 -35.40 14.98 31.78
N THR A 22 -34.43 15.05 32.70
CA THR A 22 -34.16 16.28 33.44
C THR A 22 -34.04 17.41 32.41
N PRO A 23 -34.70 18.57 32.62
CA PRO A 23 -34.74 19.65 31.63
C PRO A 23 -33.33 20.08 31.17
N LEU A 24 -32.34 19.82 32.02
CA LEU A 24 -30.92 20.03 31.76
C LEU A 24 -30.34 19.17 30.61
N ILE A 25 -30.66 17.87 30.52
CA ILE A 25 -30.17 17.03 29.41
C ILE A 25 -30.79 17.46 28.09
N ARG A 26 -32.11 17.71 28.08
CA ARG A 26 -32.80 18.14 26.86
C ARG A 26 -32.27 19.47 26.35
N ARG A 27 -32.00 20.43 27.25
CA ARG A 27 -31.35 21.71 26.91
C ARG A 27 -29.94 21.49 26.37
N PHE A 28 -29.15 20.62 27.01
CA PHE A 28 -27.78 20.33 26.55
C PHE A 28 -27.76 19.64 25.18
N CYS A 29 -28.60 18.63 24.96
CA CYS A 29 -28.74 17.97 23.66
C CYS A 29 -29.21 18.96 22.57
N LEU A 30 -30.07 19.92 22.91
CA LEU A 30 -30.49 20.97 21.96
C LEU A 30 -29.33 21.90 21.60
N VAL A 31 -28.53 22.32 22.59
CA VAL A 31 -27.32 23.13 22.35
C VAL A 31 -26.32 22.37 21.47
N ASN A 32 -26.04 21.10 21.79
CA ASN A 32 -25.13 20.28 20.98
C ASN A 32 -25.67 20.02 19.57
N PHE A 33 -26.99 19.85 19.43
CA PHE A 33 -27.66 19.71 18.13
C PHE A 33 -27.43 20.94 17.24
N VAL A 34 -27.63 22.15 17.78
CA VAL A 34 -27.41 23.40 17.04
C VAL A 34 -25.94 23.57 16.64
N LEU A 35 -25.01 23.27 17.55
CA LEU A 35 -23.58 23.33 17.28
C LEU A 35 -23.15 22.33 16.18
N CYS A 36 -23.64 21.08 16.24
CA CYS A 36 -23.34 20.07 15.23
C CYS A 36 -23.97 20.39 13.86
N LEU A 37 -25.13 21.05 13.85
CA LEU A 37 -25.81 21.47 12.62
C LEU A 37 -25.00 22.53 11.85
N GLY A 38 -24.25 23.38 12.56
CA GLY A 38 -23.29 24.32 11.96
C GLY A 38 -21.95 23.66 11.60
N ALA A 39 -21.45 22.77 12.46
CA ALA A 39 -20.13 22.17 12.28
C ALA A 39 -20.06 21.11 11.16
N ALA A 40 -21.11 20.29 10.99
CA ALA A 40 -21.13 19.27 9.94
C ALA A 40 -20.95 19.86 8.52
N PRO A 41 -21.76 20.84 8.07
CA PRO A 41 -21.58 21.45 6.76
C PRO A 41 -20.24 22.20 6.66
N MET A 42 -19.77 22.83 7.74
CA MET A 42 -18.44 23.44 7.78
C MET A 42 -17.32 22.44 7.44
N PHE A 43 -17.35 21.22 8.00
CA PHE A 43 -16.36 20.19 7.68
C PHE A 43 -16.46 19.68 6.24
N PHE A 44 -17.66 19.53 5.67
CA PHE A 44 -17.80 19.16 4.25
C PHE A 44 -17.37 20.29 3.31
N VAL A 45 -17.60 21.55 3.67
CA VAL A 45 -17.07 22.71 2.94
C VAL A 45 -15.54 22.72 3.04
N PHE A 46 -14.96 22.45 4.21
CA PHE A 46 -13.51 22.32 4.33
C PHE A 46 -12.97 21.13 3.53
N ALA A 47 -13.67 19.99 3.49
CA ALA A 47 -13.28 18.84 2.67
C ALA A 47 -13.32 19.13 1.15
N THR A 48 -14.18 20.03 0.70
CA THR A 48 -14.25 20.41 -0.73
C THR A 48 -13.29 21.55 -1.09
N LYS A 49 -12.84 22.34 -0.10
CA LYS A 49 -11.94 23.48 -0.27
C LYS A 49 -10.48 23.17 0.06
N ALA A 50 -10.22 22.24 0.96
CA ALA A 50 -8.88 21.80 1.30
C ALA A 50 -8.33 20.93 0.17
N MET A 51 -7.11 21.25 -0.29
CA MET A 51 -6.41 20.44 -1.30
C MET A 51 -5.70 19.27 -0.61
N THR A 52 -5.29 19.43 0.64
CA THR A 52 -4.67 18.39 1.47
C THR A 52 -5.61 17.91 2.58
N PHE A 53 -5.43 16.66 3.02
CA PHE A 53 -6.17 16.04 4.14
C PHE A 53 -7.71 15.97 3.99
N GLN A 54 -8.25 15.94 2.77
CA GLN A 54 -9.70 15.82 2.50
C GLN A 54 -10.37 14.69 3.31
N VAL A 55 -9.73 13.52 3.38
CA VAL A 55 -10.25 12.35 4.13
C VAL A 55 -10.45 12.65 5.61
N LEU A 56 -9.57 13.44 6.22
CA LEU A 56 -9.66 13.82 7.63
C LEU A 56 -10.89 14.71 7.89
N TYR A 57 -11.18 15.65 6.98
CA TYR A 57 -12.36 16.51 7.07
C TYR A 57 -13.67 15.77 6.77
N VAL A 58 -13.68 14.85 5.78
CA VAL A 58 -14.84 13.98 5.52
C VAL A 58 -15.14 13.11 6.74
N ALA A 59 -14.11 12.52 7.35
CA ALA A 59 -14.27 11.77 8.60
C ALA A 59 -14.80 12.66 9.73
N GLY A 60 -14.27 13.87 9.89
CA GLY A 60 -14.77 14.87 10.84
C GLY A 60 -16.25 15.23 10.61
N GLY A 61 -16.66 15.42 9.36
CA GLY A 61 -18.04 15.68 8.99
C GLY A 61 -18.98 14.52 9.32
N ALA A 62 -18.57 13.28 9.02
CA ALA A 62 -19.32 12.08 9.38
C ALA A 62 -19.47 11.92 10.91
N LEU A 63 -18.43 12.25 11.67
CA LEU A 63 -18.44 12.24 13.14
C LEU A 63 -19.29 13.37 13.73
N ALA A 64 -19.34 14.54 13.09
CA ALA A 64 -20.24 15.61 13.47
C ALA A 64 -21.72 15.22 13.21
N ILE A 65 -22.00 14.52 12.10
CA ILE A 65 -23.34 13.95 11.83
C ILE A 65 -23.71 12.90 12.87
N SER A 66 -22.78 12.04 13.28
CA SER A 66 -23.07 11.05 14.34
C SER A 66 -23.35 11.72 15.69
N SER A 67 -22.63 12.80 16.03
CA SER A 67 -22.95 13.65 17.19
C SER A 67 -24.31 14.35 17.08
N LEU A 68 -24.69 14.77 15.87
CA LEU A 68 -26.00 15.37 15.59
C LEU A 68 -27.13 14.36 15.77
N LEU A 69 -26.98 13.14 15.25
CA LEU A 69 -27.90 12.01 15.46
C LEU A 69 -27.99 11.66 16.95
N ALA A 70 -26.86 11.62 17.66
CA ALA A 70 -26.84 11.42 19.10
C ALA A 70 -27.71 12.45 19.83
N SER A 71 -27.54 13.72 19.48
CA SER A 71 -28.27 14.83 20.08
C SER A 71 -29.76 14.80 19.76
N ALA A 72 -30.14 14.52 18.50
CA ALA A 72 -31.53 14.39 18.08
C ALA A 72 -32.28 13.28 18.81
N LEU A 73 -31.64 12.10 18.92
CA LEU A 73 -32.21 10.95 19.63
C LEU A 73 -32.28 11.17 21.15
N GLY A 74 -31.39 12.00 21.70
CA GLY A 74 -31.38 12.37 23.11
C GLY A 74 -32.51 13.34 23.51
N ILE A 75 -33.12 14.04 22.54
CA ILE A 75 -34.28 14.91 22.76
C ILE A 75 -35.58 14.10 22.89
N LEU A 76 -35.63 12.90 22.28
CA LEU A 76 -36.78 12.02 22.30
C LEU A 76 -36.95 11.38 23.69
N LYS A 77 -38.18 11.39 24.22
CA LYS A 77 -38.53 10.91 25.57
C LYS A 77 -38.43 9.38 25.77
N SER A 78 -38.01 8.62 24.76
CA SER A 78 -38.02 7.17 24.84
C SER A 78 -36.71 6.62 25.43
N THR A 79 -36.80 5.64 26.32
CA THR A 79 -35.62 4.92 26.83
C THR A 79 -34.74 4.30 25.73
N PRO A 80 -35.28 3.69 24.65
CA PRO A 80 -34.42 3.19 23.56
C PRO A 80 -33.71 4.33 22.82
N SER A 81 -34.36 5.48 22.59
CA SER A 81 -33.70 6.60 21.92
C SER A 81 -32.56 7.19 22.74
N LEU A 82 -32.67 7.22 24.07
CA LEU A 82 -31.58 7.63 24.96
C LEU A 82 -30.39 6.65 24.93
N VAL A 83 -30.64 5.35 24.80
CA VAL A 83 -29.57 4.35 24.63
C VAL A 83 -28.86 4.54 23.28
N TRP A 84 -29.61 4.72 22.19
CA TRP A 84 -29.02 5.01 20.88
C TRP A 84 -28.25 6.34 20.88
N SER A 85 -28.78 7.37 21.55
CA SER A 85 -28.10 8.65 21.76
C SER A 85 -26.74 8.47 22.44
N MET A 86 -26.68 7.65 23.48
CA MET A 86 -25.42 7.31 24.16
C MET A 86 -24.45 6.60 23.23
N MET A 87 -24.91 5.63 22.44
CA MET A 87 -24.04 4.88 21.52
C MET A 87 -23.37 5.79 20.48
N PHE A 88 -24.15 6.67 19.86
CA PHE A 88 -23.62 7.63 18.89
C PHE A 88 -22.72 8.69 19.54
N ALA A 89 -23.05 9.17 20.74
CA ALA A 89 -22.24 10.17 21.45
C ALA A 89 -20.85 9.61 21.84
N VAL A 90 -20.77 8.34 22.24
CA VAL A 90 -19.50 7.66 22.56
C VAL A 90 -18.61 7.53 21.32
N ALA A 91 -19.19 7.09 20.20
CA ALA A 91 -18.46 6.98 18.93
C ALA A 91 -17.98 8.35 18.43
N ALA A 92 -18.84 9.37 18.50
CA ALA A 92 -18.50 10.74 18.14
C ALA A 92 -17.39 11.31 19.04
N ALA A 93 -17.46 11.11 20.36
CA ALA A 93 -16.45 11.61 21.28
C ALA A 93 -15.05 11.04 20.98
N TYR A 94 -14.94 9.72 20.80
CA TYR A 94 -13.67 9.08 20.44
C TYR A 94 -13.14 9.56 19.08
N GLY A 95 -14.01 9.58 18.05
CA GLY A 95 -13.64 10.00 16.70
C GLY A 95 -13.23 11.48 16.62
N LEU A 96 -13.96 12.39 17.28
CA LEU A 96 -13.68 13.82 17.23
C LEU A 96 -12.39 14.19 17.99
N ILE A 97 -12.10 13.53 19.11
CA ILE A 97 -10.84 13.76 19.86
C ILE A 97 -9.64 13.21 19.08
N SER A 98 -9.79 12.07 18.42
CA SER A 98 -8.73 11.49 17.58
C SER A 98 -8.47 12.32 16.32
N ALA A 99 -9.51 12.64 15.55
CA ALA A 99 -9.40 13.48 14.35
C ALA A 99 -8.90 14.90 14.69
N GLY A 100 -9.41 15.50 15.77
CA GLY A 100 -9.03 16.85 16.20
C GLY A 100 -7.57 16.94 16.62
N GLY A 101 -7.06 15.94 17.36
CA GLY A 101 -5.65 15.88 17.72
C GLY A 101 -4.73 15.66 16.52
N LEU A 102 -5.15 14.87 15.54
CA LEU A 102 -4.41 14.71 14.28
C LEU A 102 -4.32 16.03 13.49
N CYS A 103 -5.40 16.82 13.45
CA CYS A 103 -5.38 18.14 12.81
C CYS A 103 -4.31 19.07 13.42
N VAL A 104 -4.16 19.04 14.75
CA VAL A 104 -3.15 19.84 15.46
C VAL A 104 -1.74 19.31 15.20
N LEU A 105 -1.54 17.99 15.21
CA LEU A 105 -0.24 17.37 14.96
C LEU A 105 0.25 17.54 13.52
N TYR A 106 -0.65 17.70 12.55
CA TYR A 106 -0.29 17.90 11.14
C TYR A 106 -0.03 19.35 10.74
N LEU A 107 -0.25 20.33 11.64
CA LEU A 107 0.06 21.75 11.43
C LEU A 107 1.46 22.04 10.85
N PRO A 108 2.57 21.47 11.38
CA PRO A 108 3.90 21.74 10.85
C PRO A 108 4.15 21.13 9.46
N TYR A 109 3.39 20.10 9.07
CA TYR A 109 3.58 19.36 7.83
C TYR A 109 2.68 19.84 6.67
N ALA A 110 1.74 20.75 6.94
CA ALA A 110 0.78 21.25 5.95
C ALA A 110 1.44 21.85 4.70
N SER A 111 2.55 22.59 4.85
CA SER A 111 3.24 23.21 3.72
C SER A 111 3.94 22.21 2.79
N ALA A 112 4.43 21.10 3.33
CA ALA A 112 5.11 20.06 2.54
C ALA A 112 4.12 19.15 1.79
N GLU A 113 2.96 18.92 2.37
CA GLU A 113 1.89 18.16 1.72
C GLU A 113 1.17 19.00 0.67
N LEU A 114 1.02 20.31 0.89
CA LEU A 114 0.46 21.19 -0.12
C LEU A 114 1.33 21.21 -1.37
N THR A 115 2.66 21.30 -1.23
CA THR A 115 3.58 21.18 -2.38
C THR A 115 3.40 19.84 -3.11
N SER A 116 3.31 18.72 -2.38
CA SER A 116 3.13 17.39 -2.99
C SER A 116 1.76 17.22 -3.66
N ALA A 117 0.69 17.75 -3.05
CA ALA A 117 -0.67 17.65 -3.58
C ALA A 117 -0.87 18.57 -4.79
N THR A 118 -0.28 19.77 -4.77
CA THR A 118 -0.30 20.67 -5.93
C THR A 118 0.47 20.07 -7.10
N ASP A 119 1.61 19.40 -6.87
CA ASP A 119 2.34 18.70 -7.92
C ASP A 119 1.50 17.55 -8.54
N SER A 120 0.62 16.91 -7.74
CA SER A 120 -0.28 15.84 -8.22
C SER A 120 -1.50 16.33 -9.01
N GLN A 121 -2.04 17.51 -8.69
CA GLN A 121 -3.24 18.06 -9.33
C GLN A 121 -2.93 19.04 -10.47
N TYR A 122 -1.74 19.63 -10.52
CA TYR A 122 -1.37 20.72 -11.43
C TYR A 122 -0.36 20.33 -12.52
N ALA A 123 -0.45 19.11 -13.05
CA ALA A 123 -0.04 18.83 -14.43
C ALA A 123 -0.84 19.64 -15.49
N LYS A 124 -1.67 20.62 -15.08
CA LYS A 124 -2.45 21.52 -15.97
C LYS A 124 -2.50 23.02 -15.62
N SER A 125 -1.80 23.56 -14.61
CA SER A 125 -1.62 25.03 -14.51
C SER A 125 -0.70 25.46 -13.36
N VAL A 126 0.23 26.37 -13.64
CA VAL A 126 1.18 26.92 -12.66
C VAL A 126 0.48 27.86 -11.70
N VAL A 127 0.65 27.60 -10.40
CA VAL A 127 0.34 28.55 -9.33
C VAL A 127 1.65 29.22 -8.91
N LEU A 128 1.66 30.56 -8.80
CA LEU A 128 2.87 31.32 -8.48
C LEU A 128 3.35 31.00 -7.04
N PRO A 129 4.67 31.07 -6.74
CA PRO A 129 5.21 30.84 -5.39
C PRO A 129 4.59 31.72 -4.29
N SER A 130 4.08 32.90 -4.66
CA SER A 130 3.34 33.81 -3.75
C SER A 130 1.95 33.29 -3.41
N GLU A 131 1.26 32.64 -4.35
CA GLU A 131 -0.03 32.01 -4.12
C GLU A 131 0.12 30.75 -3.27
N LEU A 132 1.17 29.94 -3.48
CA LEU A 132 1.46 28.77 -2.66
C LEU A 132 1.69 29.12 -1.18
N LYS A 133 2.39 30.23 -0.91
CA LYS A 133 2.58 30.74 0.47
C LYS A 133 1.25 31.20 1.09
N SER A 134 0.38 31.85 0.31
CA SER A 134 -0.96 32.25 0.77
C SER A 134 -1.87 31.04 1.02
N GLN A 135 -1.84 30.04 0.15
CA GLN A 135 -2.61 28.80 0.29
C GLN A 135 -2.12 27.95 1.46
N ALA A 136 -0.81 27.89 1.73
CA ALA A 136 -0.27 27.22 2.90
C ALA A 136 -0.73 27.86 4.22
N VAL A 137 -0.89 29.20 4.25
CA VAL A 137 -1.46 29.92 5.40
C VAL A 137 -2.94 29.58 5.56
N VAL A 138 -3.69 29.51 4.46
CA VAL A 138 -5.11 29.13 4.48
C VAL A 138 -5.31 27.68 4.93
N GLU A 139 -4.48 26.73 4.48
CA GLU A 139 -4.57 25.34 4.93
C GLU A 139 -4.16 25.16 6.39
N ARG A 140 -3.14 25.88 6.86
CA ARG A 140 -2.83 25.92 8.30
C ARG A 140 -3.99 26.49 9.10
N LEU A 141 -4.66 27.53 8.61
CA LEU A 141 -5.85 28.09 9.23
C LEU A 141 -6.99 27.05 9.27
N TYR A 142 -7.23 26.32 8.19
CA TYR A 142 -8.24 25.24 8.17
C TYR A 142 -7.92 24.12 9.17
N LEU A 143 -6.66 23.71 9.29
CA LEU A 143 -6.24 22.71 10.28
C LEU A 143 -6.39 23.20 11.72
N GLN A 144 -6.05 24.47 12.00
CA GLN A 144 -6.24 25.07 13.32
C GLN A 144 -7.72 25.17 13.68
N VAL A 145 -8.53 25.77 12.80
CA VAL A 145 -9.96 25.97 13.03
C VAL A 145 -10.68 24.62 13.07
N GLY A 146 -10.40 23.74 12.11
CA GLY A 146 -10.97 22.40 12.05
C GLY A 146 -10.62 21.56 13.27
N GLY A 147 -9.34 21.55 13.68
CA GLY A 147 -8.88 20.85 14.87
C GLY A 147 -9.50 21.39 16.16
N ALA A 148 -9.56 22.72 16.32
CA ALA A 148 -10.18 23.35 17.49
C ALA A 148 -11.67 23.02 17.60
N VAL A 149 -12.42 23.13 16.49
CA VAL A 149 -13.86 22.80 16.46
C VAL A 149 -14.08 21.32 16.76
N GLN A 150 -13.27 20.41 16.19
CA GLN A 150 -13.37 18.98 16.48
C GLN A 150 -13.09 18.65 17.96
N LEU A 151 -12.05 19.25 18.55
CA LEU A 151 -11.73 19.03 19.97
C LEU A 151 -12.83 19.56 20.89
N VAL A 152 -13.36 20.76 20.62
CA VAL A 152 -14.47 21.34 21.39
C VAL A 152 -15.73 20.47 21.29
N LEU A 153 -16.10 20.03 20.08
CA LEU A 153 -17.23 19.12 19.89
C LEU A 153 -17.00 17.76 20.55
N GLY A 154 -15.76 17.25 20.52
CA GLY A 154 -15.38 16.02 21.22
C GLY A 154 -15.54 16.13 22.73
N LEU A 155 -15.15 17.27 23.32
CA LEU A 155 -15.37 17.56 24.74
C LEU A 155 -16.86 17.68 25.08
N ILE A 156 -17.64 18.36 24.25
CA ILE A 156 -19.10 18.49 24.41
C ILE A 156 -19.76 17.11 24.33
N ALA A 157 -19.38 16.27 23.36
CA ALA A 157 -19.86 14.90 23.22
C ALA A 157 -19.48 14.04 24.45
N SER A 158 -18.26 14.18 24.97
CA SER A 158 -17.83 13.47 26.19
C SER A 158 -18.65 13.89 27.43
N TYR A 159 -19.02 15.17 27.52
CA TYR A 159 -19.89 15.66 28.59
C TYR A 159 -21.34 15.17 28.41
N GLN A 160 -21.83 15.08 27.17
CA GLN A 160 -23.12 14.46 26.86
C GLN A 160 -23.16 13.00 27.30
N VAL A 161 -22.09 12.24 27.03
CA VAL A 161 -21.92 10.85 27.49
C VAL A 161 -22.03 10.76 29.02
N ARG A 162 -21.37 11.68 29.76
CA ARG A 162 -21.46 11.74 31.23
C ARG A 162 -22.88 12.02 31.73
N LEU A 163 -23.58 12.98 31.13
CA LEU A 163 -24.96 13.30 31.48
C LEU A 163 -25.91 12.13 31.21
N LEU A 164 -25.78 11.49 30.04
CA LEU A 164 -26.53 10.30 29.67
C LEU A 164 -26.24 9.13 30.61
N PHE A 165 -25.00 8.99 31.08
CA PHE A 165 -24.61 7.98 32.06
C PHE A 165 -25.37 8.12 33.38
N HIS A 166 -25.56 9.35 33.87
CA HIS A 166 -26.34 9.61 35.08
C HIS A 166 -27.84 9.33 34.91
N VAL A 167 -28.42 9.63 33.74
CA VAL A 167 -29.87 9.46 33.53
C VAL A 167 -30.30 8.05 33.13
N LEU A 168 -29.47 7.33 32.36
CA LEU A 168 -29.75 5.91 32.02
C LEU A 168 -29.53 4.97 33.22
N GLY A 169 -28.80 5.43 34.23
CA GLY A 169 -28.34 4.64 35.37
C GLY A 169 -27.11 3.80 35.03
N GLU A 170 -26.24 3.61 36.03
CA GLU A 170 -24.89 3.03 35.87
C GLU A 170 -24.89 1.69 35.10
N LYS A 171 -25.86 0.82 35.37
CA LYS A 171 -25.95 -0.50 34.72
C LYS A 171 -26.24 -0.39 33.21
N ARG A 172 -27.28 0.36 32.83
CA ARG A 172 -27.71 0.43 31.41
C ARG A 172 -26.74 1.25 30.57
N ALA A 173 -26.19 2.32 31.16
CA ALA A 173 -25.20 3.16 30.49
C ALA A 173 -23.90 2.39 30.21
N SER A 174 -23.42 1.58 31.15
CA SER A 174 -22.22 0.77 30.95
C SER A 174 -22.42 -0.31 29.87
N VAL A 175 -23.60 -0.93 29.81
CA VAL A 175 -23.95 -1.89 28.74
C VAL A 175 -24.00 -1.18 27.38
N ALA A 176 -24.64 -0.02 27.30
CA ALA A 176 -24.70 0.77 26.07
C ALA A 176 -23.31 1.21 25.58
N PHE A 177 -22.41 1.59 26.50
CA PHE A 177 -21.03 1.95 26.19
C PHE A 177 -20.25 0.80 25.53
N LEU A 178 -20.34 -0.41 26.10
CA LEU A 178 -19.70 -1.62 25.54
C LEU A 178 -20.30 -2.03 24.18
N GLN A 179 -21.62 -1.90 24.02
CA GLN A 179 -22.31 -2.21 22.77
C GLN A 179 -21.98 -1.21 21.66
N ALA A 180 -21.83 0.07 21.98
CA ALA A 180 -21.48 1.12 21.03
C ALA A 180 -20.12 0.85 20.37
N PHE A 181 -19.13 0.52 21.21
CA PHE A 181 -17.78 0.25 20.73
C PHE A 181 -17.71 -1.01 19.87
N SER A 182 -18.32 -2.10 20.34
CA SER A 182 -18.33 -3.35 19.60
C SER A 182 -19.06 -3.24 18.26
N ALA A 183 -20.14 -2.46 18.18
CA ALA A 183 -20.84 -2.21 16.91
C ALA A 183 -19.96 -1.51 15.86
N PHE A 184 -19.03 -0.64 16.28
CA PHE A 184 -18.09 0.03 15.38
C PHE A 184 -16.84 -0.83 15.06
N MET A 185 -16.31 -1.54 16.05
CA MET A 185 -15.06 -2.29 15.89
C MET A 185 -15.22 -3.61 15.13
N ILE A 186 -16.42 -4.21 15.11
CA ILE A 186 -16.69 -5.41 14.30
C ILE A 186 -16.44 -5.15 12.80
N PRO A 187 -17.08 -4.17 12.13
CA PRO A 187 -16.82 -3.92 10.71
C PRO A 187 -15.37 -3.49 10.45
N LEU A 188 -14.76 -2.69 11.34
CA LEU A 188 -13.35 -2.33 11.23
C LEU A 188 -12.42 -3.55 11.29
N SER A 189 -12.70 -4.51 12.18
CA SER A 189 -11.93 -5.74 12.30
C SER A 189 -12.03 -6.62 11.06
N LEU A 190 -13.21 -6.67 10.43
CA LEU A 190 -13.41 -7.39 9.16
C LEU A 190 -12.63 -6.75 8.02
N LEU A 191 -12.54 -5.41 7.98
CA LEU A 191 -11.69 -4.70 7.02
C LEU A 191 -10.20 -5.02 7.22
N PHE A 192 -9.72 -5.09 8.47
CA PHE A 192 -8.33 -5.49 8.74
C PHE A 192 -8.06 -6.95 8.38
N ILE A 193 -8.99 -7.86 8.64
CA ILE A 193 -8.90 -9.28 8.24
C ILE A 193 -8.85 -9.40 6.72
N ALA A 194 -9.75 -8.71 6.00
CA ALA A 194 -9.79 -8.71 4.54
C ALA A 194 -8.56 -8.06 3.92
N GLY A 195 -8.09 -6.93 4.46
CA GLY A 195 -6.88 -6.25 4.01
C GLY A 195 -5.61 -7.06 4.26
N GLY A 196 -5.49 -7.68 5.44
CA GLY A 196 -4.39 -8.60 5.75
C GLY A 196 -4.38 -9.80 4.80
N GLN A 197 -5.56 -10.39 4.54
CA GLN A 197 -5.70 -11.49 3.58
C GLN A 197 -5.34 -11.07 2.16
N TYR A 198 -5.75 -9.88 1.71
CA TYR A 198 -5.40 -9.36 0.39
C TYR A 198 -3.88 -9.21 0.22
N ILE A 199 -3.18 -8.67 1.23
CA ILE A 199 -1.72 -8.53 1.22
C ILE A 199 -1.05 -9.92 1.17
N ILE A 200 -1.57 -10.88 1.93
CA ILE A 200 -1.08 -12.26 1.92
C ILE A 200 -1.33 -12.94 0.55
N SER A 201 -2.50 -12.72 -0.06
CA SER A 201 -2.89 -13.36 -1.33
C SER A 201 -2.33 -12.69 -2.58
N SER A 202 -1.91 -11.42 -2.51
CA SER A 202 -1.41 -10.66 -3.67
C SER A 202 0.03 -11.01 -4.06
N GLN A 203 0.67 -11.98 -3.39
CA GLN A 203 1.84 -12.75 -3.86
C GLN A 203 3.07 -11.97 -4.41
N THR A 204 3.17 -10.63 -4.23
CA THR A 204 4.41 -9.86 -4.48
C THR A 204 5.58 -10.29 -3.57
N LEU A 205 5.34 -11.24 -2.66
CA LEU A 205 6.29 -11.87 -1.76
C LEU A 205 6.70 -13.32 -2.13
N ALA A 206 6.28 -13.85 -3.28
CA ALA A 206 6.70 -15.19 -3.73
C ALA A 206 8.21 -15.31 -4.06
N SER A 207 8.99 -14.22 -3.96
CA SER A 207 10.46 -14.23 -4.02
C SER A 207 11.15 -14.43 -2.66
N ALA A 208 10.41 -14.48 -1.55
CA ALA A 208 10.98 -14.73 -0.23
C ALA A 208 10.62 -16.15 0.27
N PRO A 209 11.60 -17.05 0.48
CA PRO A 209 11.35 -18.37 1.03
C PRO A 209 10.82 -18.28 2.47
N TYR A 210 9.83 -19.13 2.76
CA TYR A 210 9.21 -19.37 4.06
C TYR A 210 10.22 -19.54 5.20
N THR A 211 10.03 -18.82 6.31
CA THR A 211 10.33 -19.33 7.67
C THR A 211 9.48 -18.62 8.74
N GLY A 212 8.79 -19.41 9.56
CA GLY A 212 8.64 -19.19 11.00
C GLY A 212 7.68 -18.11 11.51
N LEU A 213 6.61 -18.54 12.18
CA LEU A 213 6.22 -17.89 13.43
C LEU A 213 7.45 -17.84 14.36
N PRO A 214 7.86 -16.68 14.91
CA PRO A 214 8.68 -16.69 16.09
C PRO A 214 7.73 -16.75 17.29
N CYS A 215 7.48 -17.97 17.74
CA CYS A 215 7.37 -18.16 19.18
C CYS A 215 8.78 -17.89 19.72
N ILE A 216 8.98 -16.75 20.38
CA ILE A 216 10.09 -16.47 21.32
C ILE A 216 11.44 -17.07 20.90
N SER A 217 12.17 -16.42 19.99
CA SER A 217 13.62 -16.59 19.92
C SER A 217 14.27 -15.25 19.53
N LEU A 218 15.00 -14.69 20.49
CA LEU A 218 15.95 -13.61 20.29
C LEU A 218 17.11 -14.11 19.40
N LEU A 219 17.62 -13.21 18.55
CA LEU A 219 18.86 -13.28 17.77
C LEU A 219 18.87 -14.18 16.51
N SER A 220 18.59 -13.61 15.34
CA SER A 220 19.54 -13.58 14.19
C SER A 220 18.94 -12.95 12.91
N ASN A 221 19.75 -12.06 12.31
CA ASN A 221 19.73 -11.50 10.95
C ASN A 221 18.46 -10.83 10.37
N GLU A 222 18.53 -9.50 10.37
CA GLU A 222 17.57 -8.51 9.87
C GLU A 222 17.80 -8.20 8.37
N SER A 223 16.80 -8.40 7.50
CA SER A 223 16.48 -7.54 6.32
C SER A 223 15.52 -8.17 5.29
N GLN A 224 15.22 -9.47 5.34
CA GLN A 224 14.34 -10.13 4.34
C GLN A 224 13.00 -10.67 4.88
N LEU A 225 12.71 -10.52 6.17
CA LEU A 225 11.55 -11.11 6.84
C LEU A 225 10.33 -10.16 6.96
N VAL A 226 10.47 -8.88 6.62
CA VAL A 226 9.57 -7.80 7.10
C VAL A 226 8.22 -7.76 6.38
N GLY A 227 8.16 -8.05 5.07
CA GLY A 227 6.92 -7.89 4.29
C GLY A 227 5.87 -8.98 4.55
N SER A 228 6.28 -10.24 4.75
CA SER A 228 5.37 -11.35 5.07
C SER A 228 4.84 -11.24 6.49
N LEU A 229 5.70 -10.83 7.43
CA LEU A 229 5.31 -10.57 8.82
C LEU A 229 4.25 -9.46 8.91
N ALA A 230 4.38 -8.36 8.15
CA ALA A 230 3.44 -7.24 8.22
C ALA A 230 2.00 -7.63 7.88
N GLY A 231 1.78 -8.42 6.81
CA GLY A 231 0.44 -8.91 6.43
C GLY A 231 -0.17 -9.83 7.50
N ILE A 232 0.65 -10.71 8.09
CA ILE A 232 0.24 -11.62 9.18
C ILE A 232 -0.08 -10.82 10.46
N PHE A 233 0.72 -9.81 10.80
CA PHE A 233 0.47 -8.95 11.96
C PHE A 233 -0.85 -8.18 11.82
N ILE A 234 -1.13 -7.59 10.65
CA ILE A 234 -2.41 -6.89 10.40
C ILE A 234 -3.59 -7.85 10.56
N TYR A 235 -3.45 -9.07 10.04
CA TYR A 235 -4.45 -10.11 10.16
C TYR A 235 -4.72 -10.54 11.62
N ILE A 236 -3.66 -10.81 12.39
CA ILE A 236 -3.75 -11.18 13.81
C ILE A 236 -4.36 -10.05 14.64
N CYS A 237 -3.96 -8.80 14.37
CA CYS A 237 -4.54 -7.61 15.00
C CYS A 237 -6.05 -7.52 14.71
N GLY A 238 -6.46 -7.72 13.46
CA GLY A 238 -7.89 -7.77 13.08
C GLY A 238 -8.66 -8.84 13.86
N LEU A 239 -8.11 -10.06 13.96
CA LEU A 239 -8.70 -11.15 14.75
C LEU A 239 -8.82 -10.81 16.25
N MET A 240 -7.77 -10.25 16.84
CA MET A 240 -7.78 -9.86 18.25
C MET A 240 -8.87 -8.82 18.53
N VAL A 241 -8.98 -7.79 17.67
CA VAL A 241 -10.02 -6.76 17.76
C VAL A 241 -11.40 -7.38 17.61
N LEU A 242 -11.59 -8.31 16.68
CA LEU A 242 -12.86 -9.00 16.51
C LEU A 242 -13.26 -9.80 17.75
N VAL A 243 -12.35 -10.60 18.30
CA VAL A 243 -12.61 -11.42 19.51
C VAL A 243 -12.98 -10.52 20.68
N LEU A 244 -12.23 -9.43 20.91
CA LEU A 244 -12.54 -8.45 21.96
C LEU A 244 -13.92 -7.81 21.75
N SER A 245 -14.24 -7.45 20.51
CA SER A 245 -15.52 -6.83 20.15
C SER A 245 -16.71 -7.78 20.35
N LEU A 246 -16.57 -9.04 19.97
CA LEU A 246 -17.59 -10.06 20.19
C LEU A 246 -17.77 -10.36 21.68
N LEU A 247 -16.68 -10.44 22.44
CA LEU A 247 -16.74 -10.62 23.88
C LEU A 247 -17.45 -9.45 24.57
N ALA A 248 -17.17 -8.21 24.17
CA ALA A 248 -17.87 -7.03 24.67
C ALA A 248 -19.36 -7.06 24.32
N PHE A 249 -19.71 -7.39 23.07
CA PHE A 249 -21.10 -7.39 22.59
C PHE A 249 -21.94 -8.47 23.27
N ILE A 250 -21.46 -9.72 23.27
CA ILE A 250 -22.14 -10.86 23.88
C ILE A 250 -22.16 -10.72 25.40
N GLY A 251 -21.05 -10.31 26.00
CA GLY A 251 -20.92 -10.17 27.44
C GLY A 251 -21.89 -9.13 28.00
N SER A 252 -21.96 -7.96 27.35
CA SER A 252 -22.88 -6.89 27.73
C SER A 252 -24.34 -7.23 27.41
N GLY A 253 -24.62 -7.89 26.28
CA GLY A 253 -25.98 -8.25 25.86
C GLY A 253 -26.63 -9.38 26.66
N PHE A 254 -25.86 -10.40 27.06
CA PHE A 254 -26.35 -11.54 27.85
C PHE A 254 -26.10 -11.41 29.35
N GLU A 255 -25.40 -10.36 29.77
CA GLU A 255 -24.97 -10.16 31.16
C GLU A 255 -24.24 -11.39 31.72
N TYR A 256 -23.32 -11.98 30.94
CA TYR A 256 -22.61 -13.20 31.37
C TYR A 256 -21.32 -12.85 32.13
N ARG A 257 -21.31 -13.07 33.44
CA ARG A 257 -20.26 -12.58 34.36
C ARG A 257 -18.84 -13.07 34.03
N ARG A 258 -18.67 -14.34 33.64
CA ARG A 258 -17.35 -14.91 33.34
C ARG A 258 -16.76 -14.29 32.07
N LEU A 259 -17.60 -14.07 31.06
CA LEU A 259 -17.22 -13.52 29.77
C LEU A 259 -16.91 -12.01 29.87
N LEU A 260 -17.63 -11.29 30.74
CA LEU A 260 -17.30 -9.90 31.09
C LEU A 260 -15.95 -9.79 31.82
N ASN A 261 -15.63 -10.76 32.68
CA ASN A 261 -14.35 -10.80 33.39
C ASN A 261 -13.17 -11.08 32.44
N THR A 262 -13.32 -12.04 31.53
CA THR A 262 -12.28 -12.32 30.51
C THR A 262 -12.09 -11.12 29.59
N PHE A 263 -13.17 -10.46 29.17
CA PHE A 263 -13.09 -9.23 28.40
C PHE A 263 -12.34 -8.11 29.14
N SER A 264 -12.68 -7.84 30.41
CA SER A 264 -12.04 -6.77 31.20
C SER A 264 -10.53 -6.98 31.33
N TRP A 265 -10.08 -8.21 31.61
CA TRP A 265 -8.66 -8.53 31.70
C TRP A 265 -7.94 -8.37 30.37
N LEU A 266 -8.50 -8.89 29.28
CA LEU A 266 -7.90 -8.78 27.95
C LEU A 266 -7.84 -7.32 27.49
N ALA A 267 -8.92 -6.55 27.66
CA ALA A 267 -8.97 -5.13 27.31
C ALA A 267 -7.98 -4.29 28.13
N PHE A 268 -7.78 -4.63 29.41
CA PHE A 268 -6.78 -3.97 30.25
C PHE A 268 -5.35 -4.25 29.76
N LEU A 269 -5.04 -5.52 29.47
CA LEU A 269 -3.72 -5.92 29.00
C LEU A 269 -3.40 -5.28 27.64
N THR A 270 -4.35 -5.29 26.70
CA THR A 270 -4.17 -4.63 25.39
C THR A 270 -4.01 -3.12 25.54
N ALA A 271 -4.73 -2.48 26.46
CA ALA A 271 -4.60 -1.06 26.70
C ALA A 271 -3.21 -0.66 27.21
N VAL A 272 -2.67 -1.40 28.19
CA VAL A 272 -1.33 -1.16 28.73
C VAL A 272 -0.27 -1.37 27.66
N LEU A 273 -0.40 -2.42 26.83
CA LEU A 273 0.51 -2.66 25.71
C LEU A 273 0.44 -1.56 24.65
N LEU A 274 -0.74 -1.08 24.29
CA LEU A 274 -0.93 0.02 23.34
C LEU A 274 -0.29 1.32 23.83
N ILE A 275 -0.54 1.70 25.08
CA ILE A 275 0.04 2.90 25.68
C ILE A 275 1.56 2.75 25.78
N GLY A 276 2.05 1.59 26.24
CA GLY A 276 3.49 1.30 26.33
C GLY A 276 4.18 1.37 24.98
N ALA A 277 3.59 0.77 23.93
CA ALA A 277 4.12 0.82 22.57
C ALA A 277 4.09 2.24 21.99
N ALA A 278 3.03 3.02 22.25
CA ALA A 278 2.94 4.40 21.79
C ALA A 278 3.99 5.31 22.45
N VAL A 279 4.21 5.15 23.76
CA VAL A 279 5.25 5.89 24.49
C VAL A 279 6.64 5.47 24.04
N ALA A 280 6.88 4.16 23.82
CA ALA A 280 8.15 3.67 23.29
C ALA A 280 8.42 4.19 21.88
N CYS A 281 7.39 4.26 21.02
CA CYS A 281 7.48 4.84 19.69
C CYS A 281 7.89 6.32 19.74
N LEU A 282 7.36 7.09 20.69
CA LEU A 282 7.74 8.49 20.92
C LEU A 282 9.15 8.66 21.51
N ALA A 283 9.59 7.72 22.36
CA ALA A 283 10.92 7.77 22.98
C ALA A 283 12.04 7.39 21.99
N VAL A 284 11.73 6.56 20.99
CA VAL A 284 12.71 5.93 20.10
C VAL A 284 12.44 6.30 18.62
N THR A 285 11.76 7.42 18.37
CA THR A 285 11.31 7.87 17.03
C THR A 285 12.42 7.83 15.99
N SER A 286 13.61 8.34 16.31
CA SER A 286 14.75 8.41 15.40
C SER A 286 15.25 7.03 14.95
N ASN A 287 15.18 6.02 15.81
CA ASN A 287 15.64 4.67 15.46
C ASN A 287 14.56 3.92 14.67
N VAL A 288 13.28 4.13 14.99
CA VAL A 288 12.17 3.58 14.21
C VAL A 288 12.18 4.16 12.79
N GLU A 289 12.37 5.46 12.66
CA GLU A 289 12.49 6.14 11.38
C GLU A 289 13.66 5.58 10.55
N LYS A 290 14.86 5.48 11.12
CA LYS A 290 16.03 4.88 10.45
C LYS A 290 15.77 3.44 10.03
N SER A 291 15.13 2.63 10.87
CA SER A 291 14.80 1.24 10.55
C SER A 291 13.82 1.14 9.38
N VAL A 292 12.79 2.00 9.35
CA VAL A 292 11.81 2.05 8.25
C VAL A 292 12.46 2.52 6.95
N ILE A 293 13.35 3.52 7.00
CA ILE A 293 14.07 4.03 5.83
C ILE A 293 15.07 3.01 5.27
N ASN A 294 15.77 2.29 6.15
CA ASN A 294 16.72 1.25 5.74
C ASN A 294 16.01 0.09 5.02
N ASN A 295 14.77 -0.21 5.39
CA ASN A 295 13.95 -1.26 4.78
C ASN A 295 13.03 -0.75 3.64
N TRP A 296 13.22 0.49 3.15
CA TRP A 296 12.36 1.09 2.13
C TRP A 296 12.21 0.22 0.86
N ALA A 297 13.31 -0.41 0.40
CA ALA A 297 13.30 -1.25 -0.80
C ALA A 297 12.33 -2.45 -0.68
N THR A 298 12.12 -2.96 0.54
CA THR A 298 11.17 -4.04 0.82
C THR A 298 9.76 -3.49 1.01
N ILE A 299 9.61 -2.36 1.70
CA ILE A 299 8.30 -1.76 2.01
C ILE A 299 7.63 -1.23 0.73
N ARG A 300 8.39 -0.64 -0.21
CA ARG A 300 7.85 -0.08 -1.47
C ARG A 300 7.04 -1.10 -2.27
N VAL A 301 7.40 -2.38 -2.21
CA VAL A 301 6.74 -3.45 -2.96
C VAL A 301 5.31 -3.72 -2.44
N VAL A 302 5.05 -3.41 -1.17
CA VAL A 302 3.76 -3.65 -0.49
C VAL A 302 2.84 -2.43 -0.58
N LEU A 303 3.38 -1.23 -0.84
CA LEU A 303 2.59 -0.01 -0.97
C LEU A 303 1.72 -0.06 -2.24
N PRO A 304 0.47 0.45 -2.18
CA PRO A 304 -0.40 0.47 -3.35
C PRO A 304 0.26 1.25 -4.50
N PRO A 305 0.13 0.77 -5.76
CA PRO A 305 0.80 1.38 -6.91
C PRO A 305 0.32 2.81 -7.19
N THR A 306 -0.81 3.22 -6.64
CA THR A 306 -1.34 4.59 -6.74
C THR A 306 -0.66 5.59 -5.81
N LEU A 307 0.19 5.14 -4.87
CA LEU A 307 0.76 6.00 -3.84
C LEU A 307 2.11 6.57 -4.29
N GLN A 308 2.19 7.88 -4.51
CA GLN A 308 3.39 8.56 -5.03
C GLN A 308 4.65 8.30 -4.18
N ALA A 309 4.51 8.20 -2.86
CA ALA A 309 5.62 7.87 -1.94
C ALA A 309 6.16 6.43 -2.07
N ARG A 310 5.57 5.58 -2.92
CA ARG A 310 6.18 4.31 -3.35
C ARG A 310 7.42 4.54 -4.22
N TYR A 311 7.44 5.62 -4.99
CA TYR A 311 8.42 5.86 -6.04
C TYR A 311 9.55 6.81 -5.63
N ASP A 312 9.30 7.69 -4.65
CA ASP A 312 10.29 8.63 -4.11
C ASP A 312 10.59 8.37 -2.62
N LYS A 313 11.85 8.05 -2.31
CA LYS A 313 12.34 7.81 -0.95
C LYS A 313 12.24 9.07 -0.07
N SER A 314 12.42 10.26 -0.63
CA SER A 314 12.34 11.51 0.13
C SER A 314 10.91 11.82 0.58
N GLN A 315 9.94 11.62 -0.32
CA GLN A 315 8.51 11.71 0.02
C GLN A 315 8.10 10.62 1.02
N PHE A 316 8.66 9.41 0.92
CA PHE A 316 8.42 8.36 1.90
C PHE A 316 8.95 8.71 3.29
N VAL A 317 10.14 9.30 3.40
CA VAL A 317 10.70 9.75 4.68
C VAL A 317 9.78 10.79 5.34
N LEU A 318 9.34 11.79 4.58
CA LEU A 318 8.41 12.82 5.05
C LEU A 318 7.07 12.21 5.49
N PHE A 319 6.55 11.25 4.73
CA PHE A 319 5.35 10.50 5.08
C PHE A 319 5.51 9.75 6.41
N VAL A 320 6.63 9.05 6.61
CA VAL A 320 6.90 8.29 7.84
C VAL A 320 7.03 9.23 9.04
N GLN A 321 7.80 10.31 8.92
CA GLN A 321 7.97 11.30 9.98
C GLN A 321 6.64 11.91 10.43
N ARG A 322 5.77 12.28 9.49
CA ARG A 322 4.43 12.82 9.78
C ARG A 322 3.55 11.80 10.52
N ASN A 323 3.47 10.59 9.99
CA ASN A 323 2.51 9.59 10.47
C ASN A 323 2.96 8.91 11.77
N LEU A 324 4.27 8.88 12.08
CA LEU A 324 4.78 8.26 13.30
C LEU A 324 4.20 8.92 14.57
N TYR A 325 4.23 10.25 14.62
CA TYR A 325 3.64 11.03 15.72
C TYR A 325 2.12 10.89 15.78
N GLY A 326 1.45 10.87 14.61
CA GLY A 326 0.01 10.63 14.51
C GLY A 326 -0.40 9.25 15.04
N MET A 327 0.33 8.19 14.67
CA MET A 327 0.07 6.83 15.14
C MET A 327 0.29 6.69 16.65
N ALA A 328 1.34 7.32 17.20
CA ALA A 328 1.56 7.32 18.64
C ALA A 328 0.42 8.02 19.41
N TYR A 329 -0.05 9.17 18.93
CA TYR A 329 -1.17 9.88 19.55
C TYR A 329 -2.46 9.04 19.54
N VAL A 330 -2.83 8.46 18.40
CA VAL A 330 -4.00 7.58 18.29
C VAL A 330 -3.83 6.34 19.16
N GLY A 331 -2.61 5.81 19.30
CA GLY A 331 -2.28 4.71 20.22
C GLY A 331 -2.56 5.05 21.69
N ILE A 332 -2.21 6.26 22.13
CA ILE A 332 -2.48 6.71 23.51
C ILE A 332 -4.00 6.86 23.74
N ILE A 333 -4.70 7.54 22.83
CA ILE A 333 -6.15 7.78 22.97
C ILE A 333 -6.94 6.46 22.91
N SER A 334 -6.60 5.56 22.00
CA SER A 334 -7.21 4.23 21.92
C SER A 334 -6.94 3.38 23.16
N GLY A 335 -5.72 3.42 23.70
CA GLY A 335 -5.36 2.77 24.96
C GLY A 335 -6.17 3.29 26.15
N LEU A 336 -6.27 4.61 26.31
CA LEU A 336 -7.10 5.23 27.36
C LEU A 336 -8.58 4.85 27.21
N PHE A 337 -9.07 4.78 25.98
CA PHE A 337 -10.45 4.36 25.70
C PHE A 337 -10.68 2.89 26.05
N MET A 338 -9.71 2.00 25.79
CA MET A 338 -9.79 0.59 26.20
C MET A 338 -9.76 0.42 27.73
N LEU A 339 -9.03 1.27 28.47
CA LEU A 339 -9.09 1.28 29.94
C LEU A 339 -10.50 1.63 30.45
N LEU A 340 -11.14 2.63 29.85
CA LEU A 340 -12.54 2.99 30.17
C LEU A 340 -13.49 1.82 29.92
N GLN A 341 -13.27 1.04 28.85
CA GLN A 341 -14.06 -0.16 28.59
C GLN A 341 -13.86 -1.24 29.64
N SER A 342 -12.61 -1.48 30.06
CA SER A 342 -12.32 -2.44 31.12
C SER A 342 -13.02 -2.04 32.42
N LEU A 343 -12.96 -0.76 32.79
CA LEU A 343 -13.67 -0.22 33.97
C LEU A 343 -15.19 -0.38 33.86
N SER A 344 -15.77 -0.10 32.69
CA SER A 344 -17.21 -0.28 32.45
C SER A 344 -17.66 -1.74 32.55
N ALA A 345 -16.80 -2.70 32.16
CA ALA A 345 -17.07 -4.11 32.34
C ALA A 345 -17.00 -4.52 33.83
N GLN A 346 -16.05 -3.98 34.58
CA GLN A 346 -15.95 -4.23 36.02
C GLN A 346 -17.16 -3.69 36.79
N SER A 347 -17.63 -2.47 36.47
CA SER A 347 -18.78 -1.85 37.13
C SER A 347 -20.06 -2.68 36.95
N ILE A 348 -20.33 -3.18 35.73
CA ILE A 348 -21.48 -4.07 35.46
C ILE A 348 -21.38 -5.34 36.30
N ARG A 349 -20.18 -5.94 36.36
CA ARG A 349 -19.94 -7.15 37.14
C ARG A 349 -20.21 -6.92 38.63
N GLU A 350 -19.80 -5.79 39.20
CA GLU A 350 -20.06 -5.48 40.61
C GLU A 350 -21.54 -5.34 40.89
N ILE A 351 -22.25 -4.58 40.07
CA ILE A 351 -23.71 -4.39 40.17
C ILE A 351 -24.43 -5.75 40.13
N MET A 352 -24.03 -6.64 39.20
CA MET A 352 -24.60 -7.98 39.12
C MET A 352 -24.36 -8.83 40.37
N ASN A 353 -23.21 -8.70 41.03
CA ASN A 353 -22.91 -9.44 42.26
C ASN A 353 -23.80 -9.02 43.40
N VAL A 354 -24.01 -7.71 43.53
CA VAL A 354 -24.91 -7.14 44.53
C VAL A 354 -26.33 -7.64 44.27
N VAL A 355 -26.80 -7.64 43.02
CA VAL A 355 -28.13 -8.15 42.67
C VAL A 355 -28.27 -9.64 42.99
N LYS A 356 -27.26 -10.47 42.68
CA LYS A 356 -27.30 -11.91 42.98
C LYS A 356 -27.28 -12.18 44.48
N ARG A 357 -26.48 -11.43 45.25
CA ARG A 357 -26.45 -11.52 46.72
C ARG A 357 -27.81 -11.15 47.32
N ARG A 358 -28.44 -10.09 46.83
CA ARG A 358 -29.79 -9.67 47.25
C ARG A 358 -30.86 -10.68 46.89
N ALA A 359 -30.82 -11.24 45.68
CA ALA A 359 -31.75 -12.31 45.29
C ALA A 359 -31.55 -13.60 46.12
N ALA A 360 -30.32 -13.89 46.56
CA ALA A 360 -30.04 -15.01 47.46
C ALA A 360 -30.50 -14.71 48.89
N GLN A 361 -30.37 -13.47 49.36
CA GLN A 361 -30.91 -13.01 50.65
C GLN A 361 -32.45 -13.05 50.65
N ASP A 362 -33.11 -12.54 49.61
CA ASP A 362 -34.57 -12.61 49.47
C ASP A 362 -35.09 -14.06 49.49
N LYS A 363 -34.33 -15.02 48.92
CA LYS A 363 -34.68 -16.45 48.98
C LYS A 363 -34.47 -17.06 50.36
N ARG A 364 -33.50 -16.59 51.14
CA ARG A 364 -33.27 -17.02 52.53
C ARG A 364 -34.32 -16.42 53.47
N CYS A 365 -34.69 -15.16 53.29
CA CYS A 365 -35.76 -14.49 54.04
C CYS A 365 -37.16 -15.00 53.66
N ALA A 366 -37.32 -15.68 52.52
CA ALA A 366 -38.56 -16.36 52.16
C ALA A 366 -38.82 -17.63 52.98
N LEU A 367 -37.84 -18.14 53.73
CA LEU A 367 -38.02 -19.30 54.62
C LEU A 367 -38.54 -18.93 56.02
N ASP A 368 -38.43 -17.68 56.47
CA ASP A 368 -38.97 -17.21 57.77
C ASP A 368 -39.91 -16.02 57.59
N PRO A 369 -41.21 -16.26 57.39
CA PRO A 369 -42.19 -15.21 57.10
C PRO A 369 -42.58 -14.35 58.32
N GLU A 370 -42.27 -14.78 59.55
CA GLU A 370 -42.69 -14.07 60.78
C GLU A 370 -41.69 -12.98 61.23
N LEU A 371 -40.44 -13.02 60.77
CA LEU A 371 -39.38 -12.18 61.34
C LEU A 371 -39.29 -10.77 60.73
N HIS A 372 -39.83 -10.54 59.52
CA HIS A 372 -39.65 -9.25 58.82
C HIS A 372 -40.86 -8.78 57.97
N PRO A 373 -41.82 -8.03 58.55
CA PRO A 373 -43.00 -7.52 57.84
C PRO A 373 -42.68 -6.43 56.79
N GLU A 374 -41.53 -5.77 56.88
CA GLU A 374 -41.13 -4.67 55.99
C GLU A 374 -40.86 -5.11 54.53
N PHE A 375 -40.59 -6.40 54.31
CA PHE A 375 -40.33 -6.96 52.97
C PHE A 375 -41.61 -7.42 52.25
N VAL A 376 -42.74 -7.54 52.96
CA VAL A 376 -44.04 -7.89 52.39
C VAL A 376 -44.63 -6.70 51.62
N ALA A 377 -44.40 -5.46 52.07
CA ALA A 377 -44.81 -4.25 51.34
C ALA A 377 -44.04 -4.07 50.00
N ARG A 378 -42.79 -4.58 49.89
CA ARG A 378 -42.05 -4.60 48.60
C ARG A 378 -42.61 -5.60 47.59
N ARG A 379 -43.49 -6.50 48.02
CA ARG A 379 -44.11 -7.53 47.19
C ARG A 379 -45.12 -6.94 46.18
N GLU A 380 -45.67 -5.76 46.46
CA GLU A 380 -46.60 -5.03 45.57
C GLU A 380 -45.90 -4.18 44.49
N VAL A 381 -44.60 -3.92 44.62
CA VAL A 381 -43.80 -3.21 43.59
C VAL A 381 -43.29 -4.19 42.53
N ARG A 382 -43.09 -5.47 42.89
CA ARG A 382 -42.64 -6.55 41.99
C ARG A 382 -43.60 -6.89 40.82
N PRO A 383 -44.95 -6.80 40.92
CA PRO A 383 -45.89 -6.97 39.80
C PRO A 383 -45.78 -5.81 38.80
N TYR A 384 -45.49 -4.59 39.26
CA TYR A 384 -45.29 -3.42 38.40
C TYR A 384 -44.05 -3.60 37.50
N TRP A 385 -42.99 -4.23 38.03
CA TRP A 385 -41.78 -4.59 37.28
C TRP A 385 -41.98 -5.70 36.24
N THR A 386 -42.80 -6.71 36.52
CA THR A 386 -43.14 -7.76 35.55
C THR A 386 -44.11 -7.28 34.48
N LEU A 387 -44.96 -6.29 34.79
CA LEU A 387 -45.85 -5.61 33.84
C LEU A 387 -45.08 -4.68 32.87
N LEU A 388 -44.08 -3.94 33.35
CA LEU A 388 -43.26 -3.06 32.48
C LEU A 388 -42.31 -3.82 31.53
N PHE A 389 -41.86 -5.02 31.91
CA PHE A 389 -41.14 -5.91 30.99
C PHE A 389 -42.05 -6.74 30.09
N LYS A 390 -43.38 -6.59 30.16
CA LYS A 390 -44.34 -7.32 29.33
C LYS A 390 -44.61 -6.64 27.97
N SER A 391 -44.18 -5.39 27.75
CA SER A 391 -44.36 -4.72 26.45
C SER A 391 -43.28 -5.03 25.40
N SER A 392 -42.32 -5.92 25.70
CA SER A 392 -41.53 -6.59 24.66
C SER A 392 -41.82 -8.09 24.74
N LYS A 393 -42.63 -8.55 23.77
CA LYS A 393 -43.10 -9.94 23.66
C LYS A 393 -41.92 -10.88 23.87
N ARG A 394 -42.08 -11.91 24.71
CA ARG A 394 -41.08 -12.96 24.98
C ARG A 394 -40.48 -13.52 23.68
N ASN A 395 -41.30 -13.61 22.64
CA ASN A 395 -40.92 -14.02 21.29
C ASN A 395 -39.97 -13.03 20.60
N GLN A 396 -40.09 -11.72 20.82
CA GLN A 396 -39.20 -10.71 20.23
C GLN A 396 -37.81 -10.75 20.88
N ARG A 397 -37.72 -11.03 22.19
CA ARG A 397 -36.44 -11.26 22.89
C ARG A 397 -35.79 -12.58 22.49
N ILE A 398 -36.57 -13.64 22.32
CA ILE A 398 -36.05 -14.92 21.81
C ILE A 398 -35.62 -14.74 20.35
N CYS A 399 -36.41 -14.07 19.51
CA CYS A 399 -36.06 -13.80 18.11
C CYS A 399 -34.81 -12.93 18.00
N MET A 400 -34.67 -11.84 18.78
CA MET A 400 -33.41 -11.06 18.84
C MET A 400 -32.22 -11.90 19.32
N ARG A 401 -32.40 -12.81 20.28
CA ARG A 401 -31.33 -13.70 20.75
C ARG A 401 -30.96 -14.77 19.73
N VAL A 402 -31.94 -15.30 19.01
CA VAL A 402 -31.73 -16.26 17.92
C VAL A 402 -31.06 -15.55 16.74
N ILE A 403 -31.52 -14.35 16.35
CA ILE A 403 -30.92 -13.54 15.29
C ILE A 403 -29.50 -13.13 15.67
N CYS A 404 -29.26 -12.64 16.90
CA CYS A 404 -27.90 -12.35 17.35
C CYS A 404 -27.04 -13.61 17.44
N GLY A 405 -27.58 -14.73 17.92
CA GLY A 405 -26.88 -16.02 17.98
C GLY A 405 -26.49 -16.53 16.60
N VAL A 406 -27.41 -16.49 15.64
CA VAL A 406 -27.19 -16.85 14.24
C VAL A 406 -26.20 -15.87 13.60
N ALA A 407 -26.33 -14.56 13.83
CA ALA A 407 -25.38 -13.57 13.32
C ALA A 407 -23.97 -13.78 13.90
N THR A 408 -23.84 -14.12 15.18
CA THR A 408 -22.54 -14.45 15.79
C THR A 408 -21.97 -15.76 15.27
N LEU A 409 -22.81 -16.78 15.05
CA LEU A 409 -22.40 -18.04 14.43
C LEU A 409 -21.97 -17.83 12.98
N LEU A 410 -22.66 -16.96 12.25
CA LEU A 410 -22.35 -16.63 10.86
C LEU A 410 -21.08 -15.79 10.76
N LEU A 411 -20.88 -14.82 11.65
CA LEU A 411 -19.60 -14.10 11.81
C LEU A 411 -18.47 -15.06 12.16
N LEU A 412 -18.69 -15.95 13.13
CA LEU A 412 -17.70 -16.94 13.54
C LEU A 412 -17.37 -17.88 12.39
N ALA A 413 -18.37 -18.37 11.65
CA ALA A 413 -18.19 -19.19 10.45
C ALA A 413 -17.39 -18.44 9.38
N ILE A 414 -17.75 -17.19 9.05
CA ILE A 414 -16.97 -16.35 8.10
C ILE A 414 -15.53 -16.21 8.58
N THR A 415 -15.31 -15.97 9.87
CA THR A 415 -13.95 -15.76 10.38
C THR A 415 -13.13 -17.03 10.41
N VAL A 416 -13.76 -18.16 10.76
CA VAL A 416 -13.15 -19.50 10.64
C VAL A 416 -12.80 -19.78 9.19
N MET A 417 -13.70 -19.47 8.25
CA MET A 417 -13.45 -19.60 6.82
C MET A 417 -12.28 -18.73 6.34
N MET A 418 -12.22 -17.47 6.77
CA MET A 418 -11.10 -16.58 6.43
C MET A 418 -9.79 -17.05 7.08
N THR A 419 -9.81 -17.53 8.33
CA THR A 419 -8.63 -18.12 8.98
C THR A 419 -8.14 -19.36 8.26
N LEU A 420 -9.06 -20.24 7.85
CA LEU A 420 -8.72 -21.41 7.06
C LEU A 420 -8.10 -20.98 5.74
N SER A 421 -8.64 -19.98 5.06
CA SER A 421 -8.07 -19.49 3.80
C SER A 421 -6.64 -18.92 3.96
N VAL A 422 -6.37 -18.20 5.04
CA VAL A 422 -5.01 -17.69 5.34
C VAL A 422 -4.07 -18.83 5.71
N VAL A 423 -4.52 -19.77 6.53
CA VAL A 423 -3.71 -20.95 6.90
C VAL A 423 -3.40 -21.77 5.65
N PHE A 424 -4.38 -22.04 4.78
CA PHE A 424 -4.13 -22.75 3.53
C PHE A 424 -3.13 -21.97 2.66
N THR A 425 -3.36 -20.69 2.38
CA THR A 425 -2.45 -19.90 1.51
C THR A 425 -1.04 -19.73 2.07
N THR A 426 -0.88 -19.55 3.38
CA THR A 426 0.44 -19.32 4.02
C THR A 426 1.17 -20.60 4.39
N GLN A 427 0.45 -21.69 4.64
CA GLN A 427 1.01 -22.98 5.06
C GLN A 427 0.83 -24.08 4.02
N CYS A 428 0.50 -23.76 2.76
CA CYS A 428 0.39 -24.78 1.71
C CYS A 428 1.61 -25.72 1.67
N ALA A 429 2.82 -25.19 1.87
CA ALA A 429 4.06 -25.98 1.87
C ALA A 429 4.24 -26.91 3.09
N SER A 430 3.62 -26.60 4.24
CA SER A 430 3.65 -27.48 5.43
C SER A 430 2.41 -28.37 5.55
N ILE A 431 1.31 -27.99 4.89
CA ILE A 431 0.07 -28.79 4.82
C ILE A 431 0.15 -29.82 3.68
N SER A 432 1.03 -29.62 2.69
CA SER A 432 1.24 -30.60 1.64
C SER A 432 1.75 -31.91 2.23
N LYS A 433 0.93 -32.96 2.10
CA LYS A 433 1.29 -34.34 2.51
C LYS A 433 1.79 -35.18 1.35
N ALA A 434 1.55 -34.69 0.13
CA ALA A 434 1.85 -35.34 -1.12
C ALA A 434 2.87 -34.49 -1.88
N ASP A 435 4.01 -35.08 -2.21
CA ASP A 435 5.06 -34.50 -3.05
C ASP A 435 5.32 -35.47 -4.19
N GLU A 436 5.26 -34.98 -5.42
CA GLU A 436 5.68 -35.71 -6.60
C GLU A 436 6.73 -34.90 -7.35
N SER A 437 7.93 -35.49 -7.47
CA SER A 437 9.00 -34.94 -8.29
C SER A 437 9.19 -35.81 -9.53
N ARG A 438 9.04 -35.20 -10.71
CA ARG A 438 9.35 -35.84 -11.99
C ARG A 438 10.38 -35.04 -12.76
N SER A 439 11.39 -35.74 -13.27
CA SER A 439 12.39 -35.17 -14.16
C SER A 439 12.21 -35.70 -15.58
N TYR A 440 12.00 -34.82 -16.54
CA TYR A 440 11.93 -35.15 -17.96
C TYR A 440 13.17 -34.61 -18.66
N ARG A 441 13.80 -35.45 -19.50
CA ARG A 441 14.90 -34.99 -20.35
C ARG A 441 14.35 -34.05 -21.43
N LEU A 442 15.04 -32.95 -21.68
CA LEU A 442 14.71 -32.06 -22.81
C LEU A 442 15.24 -32.66 -24.11
N GLY A 443 14.33 -33.16 -24.96
CA GLY A 443 14.63 -33.67 -26.30
C GLY A 443 14.80 -35.18 -26.40
N ASN A 444 15.04 -35.66 -27.63
CA ASN A 444 15.30 -37.07 -27.91
C ASN A 444 16.76 -37.43 -27.60
N ALA A 445 17.05 -38.73 -27.41
CA ALA A 445 18.36 -39.23 -26.99
C ALA A 445 19.55 -38.81 -27.89
N THR A 446 19.31 -38.33 -29.11
CA THR A 446 20.33 -38.03 -30.13
C THR A 446 20.31 -36.60 -30.66
N THR A 447 19.27 -35.80 -30.46
CA THR A 447 19.17 -34.42 -30.99
C THR A 447 18.58 -33.42 -29.98
N PRO A 448 19.26 -32.29 -29.70
CA PRO A 448 18.70 -31.21 -28.88
C PRO A 448 17.58 -30.48 -29.64
N CYS A 449 16.54 -30.04 -28.93
CA CYS A 449 15.40 -29.33 -29.53
C CYS A 449 15.81 -27.96 -30.06
N ALA A 450 15.17 -27.52 -31.15
CA ALA A 450 15.42 -26.21 -31.75
C ALA A 450 14.75 -25.08 -30.96
N SER A 451 13.61 -25.36 -30.31
CA SER A 451 12.95 -24.39 -29.43
C SER A 451 12.27 -25.07 -28.24
N TYR A 452 12.17 -24.34 -27.13
CA TYR A 452 11.55 -24.75 -25.89
C TYR A 452 10.37 -23.84 -25.59
N ARG A 453 9.16 -24.41 -25.48
CA ARG A 453 7.94 -23.66 -25.13
C ARG A 453 7.38 -24.19 -23.82
N LEU A 454 7.39 -23.35 -22.78
CA LEU A 454 6.95 -23.74 -21.45
C LEU A 454 5.75 -22.90 -21.03
N GLN A 455 4.72 -23.56 -20.54
CA GLN A 455 3.51 -22.91 -20.04
C GLN A 455 3.19 -23.42 -18.63
N ASN A 456 3.21 -22.52 -17.65
CA ASN A 456 2.84 -22.81 -16.27
C ASN A 456 1.55 -22.07 -15.90
N THR A 457 0.49 -22.83 -15.56
CA THR A 457 -0.81 -22.27 -15.17
C THR A 457 -1.13 -22.47 -13.69
N PHE A 458 -0.17 -22.96 -12.88
CA PHE A 458 -0.36 -23.10 -11.44
C PHE A 458 -0.53 -21.73 -10.75
N ALA A 459 -1.37 -21.70 -9.71
CA ALA A 459 -1.67 -20.49 -8.94
C ALA A 459 -0.52 -20.10 -7.97
N ALA A 460 0.35 -21.04 -7.62
CA ALA A 460 1.45 -20.84 -6.69
C ALA A 460 2.67 -21.69 -7.09
N GLY A 461 3.87 -21.16 -6.84
CA GLY A 461 5.15 -21.82 -7.12
C GLY A 461 6.13 -20.92 -7.87
N ARG A 462 7.18 -21.52 -8.40
CA ARG A 462 8.29 -20.81 -9.06
C ARG A 462 8.67 -21.50 -10.38
N LEU A 463 8.84 -20.71 -11.44
CA LEU A 463 9.41 -21.15 -12.70
C LEU A 463 10.87 -20.69 -12.75
N GLN A 464 11.81 -21.63 -12.63
CA GLN A 464 13.24 -21.35 -12.71
C GLN A 464 13.80 -21.83 -14.04
N LEU A 465 14.54 -20.96 -14.73
CA LEU A 465 15.36 -21.32 -15.87
C LEU A 465 16.84 -21.18 -15.47
N VAL A 466 17.56 -22.29 -15.46
CA VAL A 466 18.95 -22.37 -15.01
C VAL A 466 19.82 -23.03 -16.09
N ARG A 467 21.11 -22.72 -16.09
CA ARG A 467 22.12 -23.44 -16.88
C ARG A 467 22.36 -24.86 -16.32
N SER A 468 22.50 -25.85 -17.20
CA SER A 468 23.05 -27.16 -16.83
C SER A 468 24.55 -27.27 -17.09
N THR A 469 25.22 -28.15 -16.34
CA THR A 469 26.60 -28.63 -16.62
C THR A 469 26.61 -29.88 -17.51
N THR A 470 25.44 -30.45 -17.81
CA THR A 470 25.31 -31.66 -18.64
C THR A 470 25.02 -31.33 -20.10
N THR A 471 25.43 -32.22 -21.02
CA THR A 471 25.14 -32.12 -22.47
C THR A 471 23.66 -32.36 -22.79
N GLN A 472 22.90 -32.91 -21.85
CA GLN A 472 21.44 -33.06 -21.91
C GLN A 472 20.79 -32.12 -20.90
N GLY A 473 19.76 -31.39 -21.31
CA GLY A 473 18.97 -30.56 -20.40
C GLY A 473 17.94 -31.40 -19.64
N ASN A 474 17.53 -30.93 -18.46
CA ASN A 474 16.52 -31.59 -17.64
C ASN A 474 15.42 -30.61 -17.21
N VAL A 475 14.15 -31.03 -17.22
CA VAL A 475 13.06 -30.30 -16.57
C VAL A 475 12.62 -31.08 -15.35
N THR A 476 12.83 -30.51 -14.19
CA THR A 476 12.35 -31.04 -12.92
C THR A 476 11.07 -30.33 -12.54
N PHE A 477 9.99 -31.09 -12.46
CA PHE A 477 8.72 -30.68 -11.88
C PHE A 477 8.67 -31.21 -10.45
N GLN A 478 8.51 -30.33 -9.48
CA GLN A 478 8.18 -30.69 -8.12
C GLN A 478 6.79 -30.12 -7.81
N GLN A 479 5.83 -31.01 -7.59
CA GLN A 479 4.47 -30.64 -7.23
C GLN A 479 4.19 -31.02 -5.78
N ASN A 480 3.76 -30.03 -5.01
CA ASN A 480 3.28 -30.25 -3.64
C ASN A 480 1.76 -30.06 -3.61
N ALA A 481 1.05 -30.96 -2.94
CA ALA A 481 -0.39 -30.88 -2.74
C ALA A 481 -0.82 -31.47 -1.39
N VAL A 482 -2.05 -31.16 -0.94
CA VAL A 482 -2.60 -31.64 0.35
C VAL A 482 -2.82 -33.15 0.37
N SER A 483 -3.08 -33.75 -0.78
CA SER A 483 -3.39 -35.18 -0.91
C SER A 483 -3.01 -35.68 -2.31
N ASP A 484 -2.67 -36.97 -2.40
CA ASP A 484 -2.34 -37.66 -3.65
C ASP A 484 -3.43 -37.54 -4.72
N LYS A 485 -4.69 -37.31 -4.31
CA LYS A 485 -5.81 -37.08 -5.24
C LYS A 485 -5.63 -35.82 -6.10
N PHE A 486 -4.88 -34.83 -5.62
CA PHE A 486 -4.60 -33.57 -6.30
C PHE A 486 -3.18 -33.53 -6.91
N LEU A 487 -2.40 -34.61 -6.72
CA LEU A 487 -1.19 -34.82 -7.48
C LEU A 487 -1.57 -35.19 -8.91
N ALA A 488 -1.00 -34.47 -9.85
CA ALA A 488 -1.41 -34.54 -11.23
C ALA A 488 -0.40 -35.36 -12.03
N GLY A 489 -0.52 -36.68 -11.99
CA GLY A 489 0.32 -37.57 -12.77
C GLY A 489 0.27 -37.33 -14.30
N GLN A 490 -0.74 -36.58 -14.78
CA GLN A 490 -0.91 -36.11 -16.17
C GLN A 490 -0.79 -34.58 -16.35
N ALA A 491 -0.51 -33.79 -15.30
CA ALA A 491 -0.33 -32.33 -15.41
C ALA A 491 0.87 -31.94 -16.27
N PHE A 492 1.81 -32.85 -16.41
CA PHE A 492 3.10 -32.63 -17.06
C PHE A 492 3.07 -33.36 -18.40
N GLN A 493 2.72 -32.61 -19.44
CA GLN A 493 2.80 -33.10 -20.81
C GLN A 493 4.06 -32.51 -21.45
N SER A 494 5.03 -33.37 -21.75
CA SER A 494 6.13 -33.04 -22.65
C SER A 494 5.86 -33.65 -24.01
N SER A 495 5.71 -32.83 -25.04
CA SER A 495 5.62 -33.29 -26.43
C SER A 495 6.74 -32.68 -27.26
N VAL A 496 7.26 -33.46 -28.20
CA VAL A 496 8.18 -32.99 -29.22
C VAL A 496 7.39 -32.95 -30.52
N ASP A 497 7.18 -31.75 -31.05
CA ASP A 497 6.47 -31.56 -32.31
C ASP A 497 7.37 -31.90 -33.51
N ALA A 498 6.77 -32.10 -34.69
CA ALA A 498 7.47 -32.43 -35.94
C ALA A 498 8.56 -31.40 -36.32
N ASP A 499 8.43 -30.16 -35.83
CA ASP A 499 9.36 -29.04 -36.01
C ASP A 499 10.51 -28.99 -34.99
N ASN A 500 10.74 -30.06 -34.20
CA ASN A 500 11.69 -30.11 -33.07
C ASN A 500 11.42 -29.02 -32.00
N VAL A 501 10.15 -28.65 -31.82
CA VAL A 501 9.68 -27.79 -30.74
C VAL A 501 9.38 -28.66 -29.54
N CYS A 502 10.09 -28.46 -28.44
CA CYS A 502 9.84 -29.16 -27.18
C CYS A 502 8.90 -28.32 -26.32
N SER A 503 7.63 -28.70 -26.31
CA SER A 503 6.60 -28.05 -25.50
C SER A 503 6.44 -28.79 -24.18
N VAL A 504 6.38 -28.01 -23.09
CA VAL A 504 6.15 -28.54 -21.76
C VAL A 504 5.08 -27.71 -21.07
N ALA A 505 3.93 -28.32 -20.82
CA ALA A 505 2.83 -27.69 -20.11
C ALA A 505 2.73 -28.26 -18.70
N ALA A 506 2.58 -27.37 -17.72
CA ALA A 506 2.30 -27.68 -16.33
C ALA A 506 0.95 -27.07 -15.96
N THR A 507 -0.08 -27.92 -15.86
CA THR A 507 -1.45 -27.51 -15.56
C THR A 507 -1.96 -28.10 -14.25
N PRO A 508 -2.59 -27.32 -13.36
CA PRO A 508 -3.13 -27.87 -12.12
C PRO A 508 -4.29 -28.83 -12.40
N THR A 509 -4.49 -29.81 -11.51
CA THR A 509 -5.71 -30.63 -11.55
C THR A 509 -6.91 -29.83 -11.09
N ASN A 510 -8.08 -30.12 -11.70
CA ASN A 510 -9.33 -29.51 -11.28
C ASN A 510 -9.60 -29.82 -9.80
N SER A 511 -9.55 -28.77 -8.98
CA SER A 511 -9.77 -28.82 -7.55
C SER A 511 -11.24 -28.50 -7.23
N ALA A 512 -11.75 -29.11 -6.15
CA ALA A 512 -13.03 -28.71 -5.61
C ALA A 512 -12.85 -27.36 -4.90
N THR A 513 -13.46 -26.32 -5.44
CA THR A 513 -13.50 -25.01 -4.78
C THR A 513 -14.49 -25.08 -3.62
N PHE A 514 -14.02 -24.88 -2.39
CA PHE A 514 -14.90 -24.71 -1.25
C PHE A 514 -15.13 -23.22 -1.03
N MET A 515 -16.36 -22.75 -1.25
CA MET A 515 -16.71 -21.32 -1.21
C MET A 515 -15.75 -20.43 -2.03
N TRP A 516 -15.48 -20.81 -3.28
CA TRP A 516 -14.57 -20.09 -4.20
C TRP A 516 -13.07 -20.14 -3.85
N PHE A 517 -12.67 -20.83 -2.79
CA PHE A 517 -11.26 -21.05 -2.45
C PHE A 517 -10.79 -22.43 -2.89
N ASP A 518 -9.61 -22.47 -3.51
CA ASP A 518 -8.94 -23.71 -3.84
C ASP A 518 -8.34 -24.34 -2.56
N THR A 519 -8.89 -25.49 -2.15
CA THR A 519 -8.44 -26.23 -0.96
C THR A 519 -7.34 -27.25 -1.26
N SER A 520 -6.98 -27.42 -2.54
CA SER A 520 -6.02 -28.43 -2.96
C SER A 520 -4.56 -28.02 -2.71
N CYS A 521 -4.30 -26.74 -2.44
CA CYS A 521 -2.97 -26.17 -2.16
C CYS A 521 -1.89 -26.70 -3.14
N GLN A 522 -2.24 -26.74 -4.43
CA GLN A 522 -1.35 -27.20 -5.48
C GLN A 522 -0.28 -26.15 -5.76
N VAL A 523 0.96 -26.45 -5.40
CA VAL A 523 2.15 -25.63 -5.66
C VAL A 523 3.04 -26.38 -6.64
N ALA A 524 3.47 -25.73 -7.70
CA ALA A 524 4.40 -26.33 -8.67
C ALA A 524 5.68 -25.52 -8.80
N ASN A 525 6.79 -26.14 -8.41
CA ASN A 525 8.13 -25.64 -8.69
C ASN A 525 8.63 -26.32 -9.96
N VAL A 526 8.81 -25.53 -11.00
CA VAL A 526 9.29 -25.98 -12.30
C VAL A 526 10.69 -25.44 -12.48
N LYS A 527 11.69 -26.30 -12.45
CA LYS A 527 13.08 -25.93 -12.73
C LYS A 527 13.51 -26.56 -14.04
N ILE A 528 14.01 -25.71 -14.94
CA ILE A 528 14.47 -26.09 -16.27
C ILE A 528 15.97 -25.85 -16.31
N GLU A 529 16.71 -26.89 -16.67
CA GLU A 529 18.14 -26.84 -16.85
C GLU A 529 18.45 -26.95 -18.34
N LEU A 530 18.88 -25.85 -18.96
CA LEU A 530 19.25 -25.85 -20.37
C LEU A 530 20.55 -26.62 -20.61
N PRO A 531 20.65 -27.42 -21.69
CA PRO A 531 21.86 -28.18 -22.00
C PRO A 531 23.05 -27.25 -22.25
N MET A 532 24.25 -27.72 -21.90
CA MET A 532 25.49 -27.05 -22.28
C MET A 532 25.67 -27.11 -23.81
N LEU A 533 25.92 -25.95 -24.43
CA LEU A 533 26.24 -25.87 -25.85
C LEU A 533 27.60 -26.54 -26.13
N VAL A 534 27.59 -27.57 -26.97
CA VAL A 534 28.80 -28.20 -27.52
C VAL A 534 29.17 -27.49 -28.84
N ALA A 535 30.46 -27.43 -29.20
CA ALA A 535 30.91 -26.82 -30.44
C ALA A 535 30.17 -27.41 -31.66
N GLY A 536 29.48 -26.57 -32.44
CA GLY A 536 28.63 -26.97 -33.57
C GLY A 536 27.17 -27.31 -33.23
N GLY A 537 26.75 -27.20 -31.96
CA GLY A 537 25.37 -27.41 -31.52
C GLY A 537 24.42 -26.28 -31.91
N ARG A 538 23.14 -26.61 -32.15
CA ARG A 538 22.08 -25.60 -32.40
C ARG A 538 21.75 -24.85 -31.11
N VAL A 539 21.74 -23.53 -31.18
CA VAL A 539 21.37 -22.64 -30.06
C VAL A 539 19.84 -22.60 -29.94
N PRO A 540 19.23 -22.87 -28.77
CA PRO A 540 17.79 -23.00 -28.66
C PRO A 540 17.06 -21.65 -28.53
N PHE A 541 15.84 -21.55 -29.05
CA PHE A 541 14.92 -20.45 -28.73
C PHE A 541 14.05 -20.83 -27.51
N VAL A 542 13.89 -19.93 -26.52
CA VAL A 542 13.14 -20.23 -25.28
C VAL A 542 11.93 -19.31 -25.16
N SER A 543 10.75 -19.91 -24.96
CA SER A 543 9.48 -19.24 -24.71
C SER A 543 8.91 -19.70 -23.37
N LEU A 544 8.72 -18.77 -22.43
CA LEU A 544 8.19 -19.01 -21.09
C LEU A 544 6.89 -18.24 -20.91
N ALA A 545 5.82 -18.92 -20.52
CA ALA A 545 4.53 -18.30 -20.20
C ALA A 545 4.09 -18.70 -18.80
N SER A 546 3.82 -17.73 -17.93
CA SER A 546 3.31 -17.98 -16.58
C SER A 546 2.11 -17.11 -16.26
N LYS A 547 1.03 -17.71 -15.78
CA LYS A 547 -0.15 -16.94 -15.35
C LYS A 547 0.12 -16.16 -14.06
N SER A 548 0.62 -16.83 -13.02
CA SER A 548 0.76 -16.25 -11.68
C SER A 548 2.02 -16.67 -10.92
N THR A 549 2.82 -17.61 -11.43
CA THR A 549 4.07 -18.01 -10.76
C THR A 549 5.23 -17.12 -11.18
N ALA A 550 6.08 -16.74 -10.23
CA ALA A 550 7.26 -15.93 -10.50
C ALA A 550 8.21 -16.66 -11.46
N ILE A 551 8.75 -15.90 -12.42
CA ILE A 551 9.71 -16.41 -13.41
C ILE A 551 11.09 -15.89 -13.03
N ASP A 552 12.00 -16.80 -12.70
CA ASP A 552 13.39 -16.47 -12.41
C ASP A 552 14.32 -17.15 -13.42
N ILE A 553 15.10 -16.33 -14.12
CA ILE A 553 16.02 -16.76 -15.15
C ILE A 553 17.43 -16.47 -14.66
N ASN A 554 18.23 -17.51 -14.48
CA ASN A 554 19.64 -17.40 -14.12
C ASN A 554 20.49 -18.28 -15.03
N LEU A 555 21.09 -17.67 -16.05
CA LEU A 555 21.91 -18.38 -17.04
C LEU A 555 23.42 -18.21 -16.82
N LEU A 556 23.82 -17.52 -15.75
CA LEU A 556 25.23 -17.31 -15.41
C LEU A 556 25.61 -18.18 -14.20
N GLN A 557 26.55 -19.10 -14.41
CA GLN A 557 27.07 -19.95 -13.36
C GLN A 557 28.59 -20.06 -13.48
N ASN A 558 29.31 -19.83 -12.36
CA ASN A 558 30.78 -19.86 -12.29
C ASN A 558 31.47 -19.00 -13.37
N GLY A 559 30.93 -17.81 -13.67
CA GLY A 559 31.47 -16.89 -14.67
C GLY A 559 31.23 -17.28 -16.13
N SER A 560 30.53 -18.38 -16.39
CA SER A 560 30.20 -18.85 -17.74
C SER A 560 28.70 -18.78 -18.01
N SER A 561 28.30 -18.23 -19.14
CA SER A 561 26.89 -18.09 -19.53
C SER A 561 26.48 -19.03 -20.66
N THR A 562 25.19 -19.38 -20.74
CA THR A 562 24.62 -20.11 -21.88
C THR A 562 24.04 -19.14 -22.89
N LEU A 563 24.46 -19.27 -24.15
CA LEU A 563 23.86 -18.55 -25.27
C LEU A 563 22.49 -19.16 -25.61
N VAL A 564 21.49 -18.33 -25.77
CA VAL A 564 20.13 -18.69 -26.20
C VAL A 564 19.83 -17.95 -27.49
N GLN A 565 19.18 -18.58 -28.48
CA GLN A 565 18.93 -17.94 -29.78
C GLN A 565 18.03 -16.72 -29.60
N GLY A 566 16.95 -16.85 -28.81
CA GLY A 566 16.04 -15.77 -28.45
C GLY A 566 15.26 -16.16 -27.20
N LEU A 567 14.77 -15.15 -26.46
CA LEU A 567 14.05 -15.34 -25.22
C LEU A 567 12.73 -14.58 -25.27
N ASN A 568 11.61 -15.29 -25.16
CA ASN A 568 10.28 -14.70 -25.01
C ASN A 568 9.69 -15.10 -23.66
N VAL A 569 9.27 -14.14 -22.86
CA VAL A 569 8.72 -14.37 -21.51
C VAL A 569 7.44 -13.56 -21.37
N THR A 570 6.35 -14.23 -21.02
CA THR A 570 5.05 -13.60 -20.80
C THR A 570 4.50 -13.93 -19.42
N SER A 571 3.96 -12.92 -18.72
CA SER A 571 3.21 -13.15 -17.49
C SER A 571 1.98 -12.25 -17.33
N ASP A 572 0.92 -12.80 -16.73
CA ASP A 572 -0.24 -12.00 -16.35
C ASP A 572 0.04 -11.31 -15.00
N LEU A 573 0.25 -12.10 -13.94
CA LEU A 573 0.26 -11.59 -12.56
C LEU A 573 1.63 -11.64 -11.86
N ALA A 574 2.66 -12.18 -12.50
CA ALA A 574 3.90 -12.52 -11.80
C ALA A 574 5.10 -11.64 -12.17
N ASN A 575 6.01 -11.51 -11.21
CA ASN A 575 7.30 -10.85 -11.40
C ASN A 575 8.22 -11.71 -12.26
N ILE A 576 9.04 -11.04 -13.08
CA ILE A 576 10.01 -11.65 -13.97
C ILE A 576 11.39 -11.10 -13.62
N ASN A 577 12.28 -11.96 -13.12
CA ASN A 577 13.67 -11.60 -12.86
C ASN A 577 14.60 -12.37 -13.79
N GLY A 578 15.44 -11.66 -14.54
CA GLY A 578 16.49 -12.24 -15.35
C GLY A 578 17.87 -11.78 -14.92
N PHE A 579 18.79 -12.73 -14.78
CA PHE A 579 20.19 -12.50 -14.45
C PHE A 579 21.10 -13.28 -15.40
N GLY A 580 22.09 -12.60 -15.97
CA GLY A 580 23.20 -13.25 -16.66
C GLY A 580 22.80 -13.92 -17.99
N VAL A 581 21.94 -13.27 -18.76
CA VAL A 581 21.30 -13.82 -19.96
C VAL A 581 22.06 -13.42 -21.21
N TYR A 582 22.45 -14.40 -22.05
CA TYR A 582 23.15 -14.16 -23.31
C TYR A 582 22.28 -14.62 -24.46
N ILE A 583 21.91 -13.69 -25.34
CA ILE A 583 20.89 -13.87 -26.36
C ILE A 583 21.50 -13.63 -27.74
N GLY A 584 21.16 -14.48 -28.70
CA GLY A 584 21.56 -14.39 -30.09
C GLY A 584 20.52 -13.66 -30.96
N SER A 585 20.46 -14.07 -32.23
CA SER A 585 19.73 -13.39 -33.31
C SER A 585 18.19 -13.37 -33.18
N GLY A 586 17.63 -14.07 -32.21
CA GLY A 586 16.19 -14.18 -31.92
C GLY A 586 15.62 -13.04 -31.07
N GLY A 587 16.45 -12.21 -30.44
CA GLY A 587 16.02 -11.07 -29.64
C GLY A 587 15.43 -11.43 -28.26
N LEU A 588 15.11 -10.39 -27.47
CA LEU A 588 14.54 -10.49 -26.12
C LEU A 588 13.15 -9.88 -26.09
N SER A 589 12.13 -10.62 -25.66
CA SER A 589 10.79 -10.09 -25.42
C SER A 589 10.34 -10.51 -24.03
N VAL A 590 10.09 -9.54 -23.15
CA VAL A 590 9.55 -9.77 -21.81
C VAL A 590 8.33 -8.90 -21.62
N THR A 591 7.19 -9.52 -21.36
CA THR A 591 5.92 -8.82 -21.16
C THR A 591 5.27 -9.28 -19.86
N SER A 592 4.84 -8.34 -19.03
CA SER A 592 4.04 -8.61 -17.83
C SER A 592 2.82 -7.71 -17.77
N THR A 593 1.66 -8.17 -17.28
CA THR A 593 0.51 -7.26 -17.12
C THR A 593 0.52 -6.54 -15.77
N SER A 594 0.99 -7.19 -14.69
CA SER A 594 1.05 -6.55 -13.38
C SER A 594 2.36 -6.71 -12.61
N GLY A 595 3.17 -7.71 -12.95
CA GLY A 595 4.41 -7.97 -12.24
C GLY A 595 5.53 -7.03 -12.64
N GLU A 596 6.51 -6.89 -11.74
CA GLU A 596 7.74 -6.15 -11.98
C GLU A 596 8.65 -6.96 -12.92
N VAL A 597 9.33 -6.27 -13.84
CA VAL A 597 10.29 -6.86 -14.78
C VAL A 597 11.67 -6.33 -14.42
N ASN A 598 12.58 -7.22 -14.02
CA ASN A 598 13.95 -6.86 -13.64
C ASN A 598 14.95 -7.72 -14.41
N MET A 599 15.73 -7.08 -15.28
CA MET A 599 16.73 -7.74 -16.10
C MET A 599 18.10 -7.16 -15.78
N SER A 600 19.06 -8.02 -15.46
CA SER A 600 20.41 -7.60 -15.08
C SER A 600 21.49 -8.48 -15.70
N THR A 601 22.61 -7.87 -16.08
CA THR A 601 23.71 -8.57 -16.77
C THR A 601 23.22 -9.27 -18.04
N VAL A 602 22.75 -8.49 -19.01
CA VAL A 602 22.13 -9.00 -20.24
C VAL A 602 22.98 -8.66 -21.46
N PHE A 603 23.36 -9.67 -22.23
CA PHE A 603 24.07 -9.50 -23.50
C PHE A 603 23.17 -9.97 -24.65
N VAL A 604 22.84 -9.09 -25.59
CA VAL A 604 22.06 -9.46 -26.78
C VAL A 604 22.89 -9.18 -28.02
N ASN A 605 23.08 -10.19 -28.86
CA ASN A 605 23.67 -10.05 -30.19
C ASN A 605 22.65 -10.50 -31.25
N ALA A 606 21.92 -9.52 -31.75
CA ALA A 606 20.79 -9.70 -32.65
C ALA A 606 21.15 -9.73 -34.14
N THR A 607 22.44 -9.72 -34.50
CA THR A 607 22.88 -9.61 -35.90
C THR A 607 22.37 -10.79 -36.75
N ARG A 608 21.50 -10.52 -37.72
CA ARG A 608 20.99 -11.52 -38.68
C ARG A 608 21.61 -11.38 -40.07
N GLY A 609 22.37 -12.41 -40.47
CA GLY A 609 22.91 -12.56 -41.83
C GLY A 609 23.94 -11.50 -42.20
N ALA A 610 24.47 -11.57 -43.43
CA ALA A 610 25.48 -10.64 -43.94
C ALA A 610 24.96 -9.21 -44.17
N LEU A 611 23.64 -9.03 -44.22
CA LEU A 611 22.96 -7.74 -44.42
C LEU A 611 22.61 -7.03 -43.10
N GLY A 612 22.93 -7.60 -41.94
CA GLY A 612 22.78 -6.92 -40.64
C GLY A 612 21.33 -6.68 -40.20
N GLY A 613 20.43 -7.64 -40.41
CA GLY A 613 19.05 -7.55 -39.93
C GLY A 613 18.98 -7.42 -38.41
N LYS A 614 18.08 -6.57 -37.91
CA LYS A 614 17.94 -6.23 -36.48
C LYS A 614 16.71 -6.86 -35.87
N THR A 615 16.84 -7.48 -34.69
CA THR A 615 15.68 -7.92 -33.90
C THR A 615 15.50 -7.06 -32.66
N PRO A 616 14.30 -6.53 -32.40
CA PRO A 616 14.07 -5.67 -31.25
C PRO A 616 14.13 -6.45 -29.94
N SER A 617 14.61 -5.78 -28.90
CA SER A 617 14.49 -6.21 -27.51
C SER A 617 13.38 -5.39 -26.84
N THR A 618 12.32 -6.04 -26.36
CA THR A 618 11.14 -5.38 -25.80
C THR A 618 10.92 -5.78 -24.35
N LEU A 619 10.83 -4.82 -23.44
CA LEU A 619 10.52 -5.04 -22.01
C LEU A 619 9.28 -4.21 -21.65
N THR A 620 8.14 -4.85 -21.39
CA THR A 620 6.89 -4.13 -21.11
C THR A 620 6.21 -4.62 -19.84
N SER A 621 5.70 -3.68 -19.05
CA SER A 621 4.80 -4.01 -17.93
C SER A 621 3.73 -2.95 -17.73
N SER A 622 2.44 -3.30 -17.80
CA SER A 622 1.38 -2.29 -17.67
C SER A 622 1.34 -1.67 -16.27
N LEU A 623 1.40 -2.46 -15.19
CA LEU A 623 1.36 -1.93 -13.82
C LEU A 623 2.70 -1.99 -13.06
N GLY A 624 3.58 -2.93 -13.40
CA GLY A 624 4.83 -3.16 -12.67
C GLY A 624 6.00 -2.32 -13.22
N SER A 625 7.02 -2.08 -12.39
CA SER A 625 8.21 -1.36 -12.85
C SER A 625 9.04 -2.20 -13.80
N VAL A 626 9.68 -1.55 -14.77
CA VAL A 626 10.59 -2.20 -15.72
C VAL A 626 12.00 -1.70 -15.49
N SER A 627 12.94 -2.61 -15.25
CA SER A 627 14.34 -2.28 -14.98
C SER A 627 15.31 -3.12 -15.81
N LEU A 628 16.34 -2.45 -16.33
CA LEU A 628 17.43 -3.05 -17.10
C LEU A 628 18.78 -2.52 -16.60
N ALA A 629 19.64 -3.42 -16.12
CA ALA A 629 20.95 -3.07 -15.58
C ALA A 629 22.10 -3.86 -16.23
N ASN A 630 23.24 -3.20 -16.45
CA ASN A 630 24.46 -3.79 -17.02
C ASN A 630 24.16 -4.60 -18.30
N ALA A 631 23.64 -3.93 -19.32
CA ALA A 631 23.22 -4.59 -20.55
C ALA A 631 23.96 -4.07 -21.78
N THR A 632 24.29 -4.98 -22.70
CA THR A 632 24.91 -4.63 -23.98
C THR A 632 24.08 -5.23 -25.11
N LEU A 633 23.60 -4.37 -26.00
CA LEU A 633 22.71 -4.71 -27.09
C LEU A 633 23.44 -4.45 -28.42
N VAL A 634 23.72 -5.49 -29.19
CA VAL A 634 24.35 -5.41 -30.51
C VAL A 634 23.29 -5.69 -31.57
N ASP A 635 23.08 -4.76 -32.49
CA ASP A 635 22.07 -4.84 -33.55
C ASP A 635 20.63 -5.07 -33.06
N SER A 636 20.33 -4.67 -31.82
CA SER A 636 19.02 -4.85 -31.19
C SER A 636 18.45 -3.50 -30.70
N PRO A 637 17.43 -2.95 -31.36
CA PRO A 637 16.70 -1.79 -30.84
C PRO A 637 16.01 -2.14 -29.52
N LEU A 638 16.14 -1.28 -28.51
CA LEU A 638 15.49 -1.49 -27.20
C LEU A 638 14.18 -0.70 -27.12
N THR A 639 13.10 -1.35 -26.72
CA THR A 639 11.88 -0.67 -26.30
C THR A 639 11.52 -1.08 -24.88
N MET A 640 11.31 -0.10 -24.00
CA MET A 640 10.83 -0.32 -22.65
C MET A 640 9.57 0.50 -22.42
N SER A 641 8.49 -0.14 -21.96
CA SER A 641 7.24 0.58 -21.72
C SER A 641 6.48 0.15 -20.47
N THR A 642 5.82 1.12 -19.83
CA THR A 642 4.95 0.88 -18.68
C THR A 642 3.85 1.92 -18.59
N ASP A 643 2.67 1.57 -18.10
CA ASP A 643 1.55 2.52 -18.00
C ASP A 643 1.54 3.26 -16.65
N VAL A 644 1.95 2.58 -15.58
CA VAL A 644 1.82 3.11 -14.21
C VAL A 644 3.15 3.29 -13.48
N ALA A 645 4.05 2.31 -13.53
CA ALA A 645 5.27 2.33 -12.73
C ALA A 645 6.43 3.03 -13.45
N GLY A 646 7.57 3.13 -12.77
CA GLY A 646 8.78 3.75 -13.33
C GLY A 646 9.61 2.80 -14.20
N ILE A 647 10.43 3.41 -15.07
CA ILE A 647 11.46 2.73 -15.85
C ILE A 647 12.84 3.07 -15.26
N VAL A 648 13.68 2.06 -15.05
CA VAL A 648 15.06 2.24 -14.58
C VAL A 648 16.04 1.58 -15.55
N VAL A 649 16.99 2.36 -16.05
CA VAL A 649 18.05 1.89 -16.95
C VAL A 649 19.41 2.23 -16.34
N GLN A 650 20.29 1.25 -16.20
CA GLN A 650 21.62 1.45 -15.62
C GLN A 650 22.71 0.74 -16.43
N ASN A 651 23.75 1.46 -16.85
CA ASN A 651 24.90 0.94 -17.60
C ASN A 651 24.47 0.10 -18.81
N VAL A 652 23.77 0.74 -19.76
CA VAL A 652 23.27 0.08 -20.97
C VAL A 652 23.96 0.65 -22.21
N ALA A 653 24.52 -0.22 -23.04
CA ALA A 653 25.15 0.17 -24.30
C ALA A 653 24.46 -0.51 -25.48
N ALA A 654 23.86 0.27 -26.38
CA ALA A 654 23.26 -0.19 -27.62
C ALA A 654 24.13 0.20 -28.81
N THR A 655 24.78 -0.80 -29.42
CA THR A 655 25.68 -0.65 -30.56
C THR A 655 25.10 -1.35 -31.79
N VAL A 656 25.47 -0.89 -32.97
CA VAL A 656 25.05 -1.50 -34.24
C VAL A 656 26.24 -1.72 -35.16
N SER A 657 26.19 -2.79 -35.94
CA SER A 657 27.16 -3.05 -37.02
C SER A 657 26.81 -2.26 -38.29
N HIS A 658 25.51 -2.08 -38.57
CA HIS A 658 25.00 -1.38 -39.75
C HIS A 658 23.79 -0.49 -39.39
N GLY A 659 23.74 0.74 -39.93
CA GLY A 659 22.65 1.69 -39.68
C GLY A 659 22.74 2.36 -38.31
N ARG A 660 21.61 2.55 -37.61
CA ARG A 660 21.51 3.25 -36.32
C ARG A 660 21.03 2.38 -35.16
N SER A 661 21.55 2.60 -33.95
CA SER A 661 20.98 2.02 -32.71
C SER A 661 19.84 2.90 -32.18
N ASN A 662 18.79 2.29 -31.62
CA ASN A 662 17.60 3.00 -31.16
C ASN A 662 17.15 2.46 -29.81
N VAL A 663 16.87 3.36 -28.87
CA VAL A 663 16.37 3.07 -27.54
C VAL A 663 15.14 3.94 -27.29
N ALA A 664 13.99 3.32 -27.08
CA ALA A 664 12.73 4.01 -26.78
C ALA A 664 12.21 3.63 -25.40
N LEU A 665 12.04 4.63 -24.53
CA LEU A 665 11.53 4.48 -23.16
C LEU A 665 10.19 5.24 -23.07
N SER A 666 9.12 4.57 -22.67
CA SER A 666 7.79 5.19 -22.56
C SER A 666 7.12 4.81 -21.24
N SER A 667 6.82 5.81 -20.41
CA SER A 667 6.04 5.60 -19.18
C SER A 667 4.75 6.40 -19.23
N GLY A 668 3.62 5.80 -18.83
CA GLY A 668 2.37 6.56 -18.66
C GLY A 668 2.53 7.54 -17.49
N SER A 669 2.52 7.04 -16.26
CA SER A 669 2.56 7.91 -15.08
C SER A 669 3.84 7.85 -14.23
N GLY A 670 4.69 6.86 -14.44
CA GLY A 670 5.93 6.70 -13.68
C GLY A 670 7.09 7.51 -14.22
N GLY A 671 8.09 7.74 -13.37
CA GLY A 671 9.34 8.41 -13.75
C GLY A 671 10.26 7.51 -14.59
N ILE A 672 11.08 8.13 -15.43
CA ILE A 672 12.14 7.46 -16.19
C ILE A 672 13.47 7.86 -15.59
N VAL A 673 14.24 6.89 -15.08
CA VAL A 673 15.58 7.10 -14.52
C VAL A 673 16.60 6.35 -15.36
N VAL A 674 17.56 7.08 -15.91
CA VAL A 674 18.62 6.52 -16.77
C VAL A 674 19.99 6.90 -16.22
N SER A 675 20.86 5.92 -16.06
CA SER A 675 22.24 6.10 -15.63
C SER A 675 23.18 5.37 -16.59
N GLY A 676 24.07 6.08 -17.30
CA GLY A 676 25.05 5.45 -18.19
C GLY A 676 24.42 4.72 -19.38
N LEU A 677 23.66 5.42 -20.22
CA LEU A 677 23.05 4.87 -21.43
C LEU A 677 23.78 5.38 -22.67
N THR A 678 24.23 4.47 -23.53
CA THR A 678 24.86 4.80 -24.83
C THR A 678 24.03 4.25 -25.99
N ALA A 679 23.56 5.11 -26.89
CA ALA A 679 22.88 4.72 -28.13
C ALA A 679 22.85 5.90 -29.12
N ASP A 680 22.70 5.64 -30.41
CA ASP A 680 22.64 6.71 -31.41
C ASP A 680 21.37 7.53 -31.24
N TRP A 681 20.21 6.85 -31.17
CA TRP A 681 18.90 7.47 -31.01
C TRP A 681 18.26 7.05 -29.70
N ILE A 682 17.87 8.04 -28.90
CA ILE A 682 17.26 7.84 -27.58
C ILE A 682 15.97 8.64 -27.54
N SER A 683 14.82 7.97 -27.41
CA SER A 683 13.54 8.61 -27.20
C SER A 683 12.99 8.28 -25.82
N MET A 684 12.54 9.30 -25.09
CA MET A 684 11.98 9.19 -23.75
C MET A 684 10.64 9.94 -23.71
N GLN A 685 9.59 9.25 -23.29
CA GLN A 685 8.25 9.80 -23.22
C GLN A 685 7.60 9.52 -21.86
N THR A 686 7.02 10.55 -21.24
CA THR A 686 6.22 10.39 -20.02
C THR A 686 5.00 11.31 -20.01
N THR A 687 3.91 10.91 -19.34
CA THR A 687 2.73 11.80 -19.17
C THR A 687 2.69 12.53 -17.84
N SER A 688 3.20 11.95 -16.75
CA SER A 688 3.22 12.60 -15.43
C SER A 688 4.46 12.35 -14.58
N GLY A 689 5.41 11.54 -15.05
CA GLY A 689 6.62 11.22 -14.30
C GLY A 689 7.77 12.18 -14.57
N ALA A 690 8.70 12.33 -13.63
CA ALA A 690 9.95 13.02 -13.90
C ALA A 690 10.89 12.16 -14.77
N ILE A 691 11.64 12.81 -15.67
CA ILE A 691 12.71 12.16 -16.44
C ILE A 691 14.03 12.64 -15.86
N THR A 692 14.82 11.72 -15.31
CA THR A 692 16.16 12.03 -14.81
C THR A 692 17.19 11.13 -15.48
N THR A 693 18.16 11.73 -16.15
CA THR A 693 19.28 11.01 -16.76
C THR A 693 20.60 11.48 -16.18
N ASP A 694 21.56 10.57 -16.05
CA ASP A 694 22.95 10.86 -15.70
C ASP A 694 23.89 10.05 -16.59
N GLY A 695 24.80 10.71 -17.29
CA GLY A 695 25.76 10.04 -18.18
C GLY A 695 25.10 9.47 -19.43
N LEU A 696 24.28 10.26 -20.11
CA LEU A 696 23.64 9.91 -21.37
C LEU A 696 24.60 10.15 -22.54
N ILE A 697 24.83 9.17 -23.42
CA ILE A 697 25.74 9.28 -24.55
C ILE A 697 25.00 8.98 -25.86
N SER A 698 24.90 9.98 -26.71
CA SER A 698 24.40 9.86 -28.08
C SER A 698 25.51 10.13 -29.08
N SER A 699 26.09 9.04 -29.60
CA SER A 699 27.22 9.05 -30.53
C SER A 699 26.78 8.58 -31.91
N GLY A 700 26.49 9.50 -32.83
CA GLY A 700 26.28 9.15 -34.23
C GLY A 700 27.60 8.81 -34.93
N THR A 701 27.63 7.75 -35.73
CA THR A 701 28.75 7.44 -36.65
C THR A 701 28.29 7.51 -38.11
N GLY A 702 29.03 8.21 -38.96
CA GLY A 702 28.74 8.32 -40.39
C GLY A 702 27.63 9.32 -40.72
N PRO A 703 26.67 9.02 -41.61
CA PRO A 703 25.62 9.96 -42.06
C PRO A 703 24.50 10.20 -41.03
N PHE A 704 24.52 9.50 -39.89
CA PHE A 704 23.50 9.62 -38.84
C PHE A 704 24.08 10.41 -37.67
N THR A 705 23.62 11.65 -37.49
CA THR A 705 23.88 12.42 -36.27
C THR A 705 23.10 11.82 -35.10
N GLY A 706 23.71 11.78 -33.91
CA GLY A 706 23.05 11.30 -32.70
C GLY A 706 21.77 12.10 -32.40
N ARG A 707 20.75 11.48 -31.80
CA ARG A 707 19.47 12.13 -31.52
C ARG A 707 18.94 11.74 -30.14
N ILE A 708 18.52 12.74 -29.37
CA ILE A 708 17.84 12.59 -28.09
C ILE A 708 16.51 13.32 -28.18
N ASP A 709 15.40 12.59 -28.08
CA ASP A 709 14.05 13.16 -28.02
C ASP A 709 13.45 12.90 -26.64
N VAL A 710 12.99 13.96 -25.97
CA VAL A 710 12.36 13.89 -24.66
C VAL A 710 11.03 14.60 -24.72
N THR A 711 9.95 13.89 -24.42
CA THR A 711 8.60 14.44 -24.40
C THR A 711 7.96 14.15 -23.04
N SER A 712 7.51 15.20 -22.35
CA SER A 712 6.84 15.08 -21.06
C SER A 712 5.57 15.93 -21.02
N ILE A 713 4.47 15.41 -20.48
CA ILE A 713 3.28 16.25 -20.21
C ILE A 713 3.34 16.85 -18.79
N GLY A 714 4.00 16.18 -17.85
CA GLY A 714 4.17 16.67 -16.49
C GLY A 714 5.33 15.98 -15.78
N GLY A 715 6.11 16.76 -15.02
CA GLY A 715 7.26 16.30 -14.27
C GLY A 715 8.56 16.96 -14.73
N ASP A 716 9.50 17.13 -13.81
CA ASP A 716 10.81 17.72 -14.10
C ASP A 716 11.58 16.85 -15.12
N VAL A 717 12.26 17.51 -16.06
CA VAL A 717 13.20 16.88 -16.99
C VAL A 717 14.60 17.31 -16.61
N ARG A 718 15.44 16.36 -16.19
CA ARG A 718 16.82 16.59 -15.77
C ARG A 718 17.74 15.70 -16.58
N LEU A 719 18.46 16.29 -17.52
CA LEU A 719 19.48 15.61 -18.32
C LEU A 719 20.85 16.00 -17.78
N LEU A 720 21.47 15.15 -16.97
CA LEU A 720 22.77 15.40 -16.34
C LEU A 720 23.90 14.72 -17.11
N ASN A 721 25.05 15.38 -17.23
CA ASN A 721 26.25 14.85 -17.90
C ASN A 721 25.95 14.25 -19.28
N THR A 722 25.20 14.96 -20.10
CA THR A 722 24.77 14.49 -21.43
C THR A 722 25.84 14.76 -22.48
N VAL A 723 26.22 13.74 -23.25
CA VAL A 723 27.08 13.83 -24.44
C VAL A 723 26.20 13.64 -25.67
N ALA A 724 26.00 14.69 -26.46
CA ALA A 724 25.14 14.65 -27.64
C ALA A 724 25.86 15.18 -28.89
N LYS A 725 26.04 14.35 -29.92
CA LYS A 725 26.73 14.73 -31.17
C LYS A 725 25.79 15.15 -32.32
N GLY A 726 24.54 15.49 -32.04
CA GLY A 726 23.58 15.82 -33.09
C GLY A 726 22.41 16.65 -32.58
N TYR A 727 21.29 16.01 -32.27
CA TYR A 727 20.04 16.68 -31.92
C TYR A 727 19.63 16.40 -30.48
N VAL A 728 19.23 17.44 -29.75
CA VAL A 728 18.58 17.32 -28.44
C VAL A 728 17.25 18.05 -28.51
N HIS A 729 16.16 17.30 -28.50
CA HIS A 729 14.81 17.83 -28.56
C HIS A 729 14.10 17.53 -27.22
N VAL A 730 13.68 18.57 -26.51
CA VAL A 730 12.96 18.45 -25.24
C VAL A 730 11.68 19.28 -25.31
N GLU A 731 10.54 18.62 -25.19
CA GLU A 731 9.24 19.28 -25.08
C GLU A 731 8.57 18.87 -23.78
N THR A 732 8.23 19.85 -22.93
CA THR A 732 7.42 19.60 -21.73
C THR A 732 6.27 20.59 -21.56
N ASN A 733 5.11 20.13 -21.11
CA ASN A 733 4.03 21.04 -20.75
C ASN A 733 4.21 21.62 -19.35
N SER A 734 4.79 20.86 -18.41
CA SER A 734 4.94 21.27 -17.00
C SER A 734 6.15 20.60 -16.35
N GLY A 735 6.94 21.38 -15.60
CA GLY A 735 8.15 20.92 -14.90
C GLY A 735 9.40 21.69 -15.33
N ASN A 736 10.38 21.77 -14.43
CA ASN A 736 11.65 22.42 -14.73
C ASN A 736 12.47 21.54 -15.67
N VAL A 737 13.11 22.19 -16.65
CA VAL A 737 14.02 21.54 -17.59
C VAL A 737 15.44 21.94 -17.23
N VAL A 738 16.25 20.97 -16.83
CA VAL A 738 17.69 21.15 -16.57
C VAL A 738 18.44 20.29 -17.57
N VAL A 739 19.21 20.92 -18.45
CA VAL A 739 20.07 20.21 -19.41
C VAL A 739 21.52 20.58 -19.13
N HIS A 740 22.30 19.60 -18.70
CA HIS A 740 23.73 19.72 -18.48
C HIS A 740 24.47 18.92 -19.55
N LEU A 741 25.16 19.64 -20.42
CA LEU A 741 25.97 19.08 -21.50
C LEU A 741 27.42 18.94 -21.04
N ALA A 742 28.03 17.79 -21.30
CA ALA A 742 29.45 17.56 -21.04
C ALA A 742 30.32 18.49 -21.90
N SER A 743 31.48 18.89 -21.39
CA SER A 743 32.36 19.83 -22.10
C SER A 743 32.83 19.28 -23.45
N THR A 744 32.90 20.13 -24.48
CA THR A 744 33.31 19.82 -25.86
C THR A 744 32.46 18.76 -26.58
N SER A 745 31.37 18.31 -25.98
CA SER A 745 30.57 17.19 -26.50
C SER A 745 29.60 17.56 -27.61
N PHE A 746 29.14 18.83 -27.63
CA PHE A 746 28.14 19.35 -28.55
C PHE A 746 28.69 20.54 -29.35
N VAL A 747 28.33 20.60 -30.63
CA VAL A 747 28.62 21.69 -31.57
C VAL A 747 27.36 21.94 -32.38
N GLY A 748 26.80 23.16 -32.32
CA GLY A 748 25.54 23.41 -33.00
C GLY A 748 24.80 24.66 -32.57
N LEU A 749 23.56 24.75 -33.04
CA LEU A 749 22.59 25.77 -32.67
C LEU A 749 21.83 25.35 -31.42
N TYR A 750 21.34 26.33 -30.67
CA TYR A 750 20.35 26.10 -29.63
C TYR A 750 19.21 27.09 -29.76
N TYR A 751 18.00 26.61 -29.46
CA TYR A 751 16.77 27.35 -29.35
C TYR A 751 16.02 26.87 -28.10
N VAL A 752 15.77 27.80 -27.18
CA VAL A 752 15.16 27.52 -25.89
C VAL A 752 14.01 28.49 -25.67
N ARG A 753 12.82 27.99 -25.32
CA ARG A 753 11.65 28.83 -25.06
C ARG A 753 10.82 28.34 -23.90
N SER A 754 10.53 29.22 -22.94
CA SER A 754 9.60 28.97 -21.84
C SER A 754 8.44 29.95 -21.87
N GLU A 755 7.18 29.50 -21.97
CA GLU A 755 6.04 30.42 -22.08
C GLU A 755 5.79 31.24 -20.80
N TYR A 756 6.04 30.66 -19.63
CA TYR A 756 5.80 31.29 -18.32
C TYR A 756 6.99 31.24 -17.34
N GLY A 757 8.04 30.46 -17.62
CA GLY A 757 9.20 30.31 -16.74
C GLY A 757 10.41 31.15 -17.16
N ARG A 758 11.48 31.09 -16.36
CA ARG A 758 12.75 31.75 -16.66
C ARG A 758 13.60 30.85 -17.56
N VAL A 759 14.30 31.46 -18.51
CA VAL A 759 15.30 30.80 -19.34
C VAL A 759 16.68 31.28 -18.91
N SER A 760 17.57 30.34 -18.58
CA SER A 760 19.00 30.60 -18.41
C SER A 760 19.83 29.63 -19.23
N VAL A 761 20.76 30.18 -20.00
CA VAL A 761 21.80 29.42 -20.68
C VAL A 761 23.13 29.92 -20.12
N ARG A 762 23.90 29.03 -19.51
CA ARG A 762 25.15 29.34 -18.83
C ARG A 762 26.23 28.37 -19.26
N TYR A 763 27.46 28.84 -19.26
CA TYR A 763 28.64 28.01 -19.44
C TYR A 763 29.52 28.13 -18.20
N SER A 764 30.33 27.11 -17.95
CA SER A 764 31.27 27.11 -16.83
C SER A 764 32.59 27.77 -17.25
N ASN A 765 33.17 28.61 -16.39
CA ASN A 765 34.48 29.23 -16.64
C ASN A 765 35.63 28.21 -16.66
N SER A 766 35.38 26.96 -16.23
CA SER A 766 36.35 25.87 -16.22
C SER A 766 36.28 24.97 -17.47
N SER A 767 35.45 25.28 -18.47
CA SER A 767 35.33 24.50 -19.70
C SER A 767 35.86 25.24 -20.92
N TYR A 768 36.34 24.51 -21.93
CA TYR A 768 36.79 25.06 -23.22
C TYR A 768 35.63 25.45 -24.15
N ASP A 769 34.41 25.51 -23.62
CA ASP A 769 33.20 25.71 -24.41
C ASP A 769 32.93 27.20 -24.66
N SER A 770 32.46 27.54 -25.86
CA SER A 770 32.02 28.90 -26.20
C SER A 770 30.51 28.92 -26.43
N VAL A 771 29.82 29.90 -25.84
CA VAL A 771 28.39 30.13 -26.05
C VAL A 771 28.19 31.56 -26.56
N LYS A 772 27.65 31.69 -27.78
CA LYS A 772 27.37 32.98 -28.42
C LYS A 772 25.86 33.13 -28.61
N SER A 773 25.24 33.94 -27.74
CA SER A 773 23.81 34.26 -27.84
C SER A 773 23.54 35.12 -29.08
N LEU A 774 22.51 34.76 -29.84
CA LEU A 774 21.96 35.57 -30.92
C LEU A 774 20.88 36.52 -30.35
N PRO A 775 20.66 37.69 -30.97
CA PRO A 775 19.64 38.62 -30.50
C PRO A 775 18.24 38.00 -30.59
N THR A 776 17.49 38.03 -29.47
CA THR A 776 16.07 37.65 -29.39
C THR A 776 15.25 38.86 -28.94
N ALA A 777 14.06 39.03 -29.53
CA ALA A 777 13.14 40.11 -29.16
C ALA A 777 12.27 39.78 -27.92
N ASP A 778 12.16 38.49 -27.57
CA ASP A 778 11.37 38.00 -26.45
C ASP A 778 12.28 37.52 -25.30
N PRO A 779 12.17 38.07 -24.07
CA PRO A 779 12.95 37.60 -22.91
C PRO A 779 12.62 36.17 -22.47
N ARG A 780 11.55 35.57 -23.02
CA ARG A 780 11.13 34.18 -22.80
C ARG A 780 11.80 33.18 -23.73
N GLU A 781 12.61 33.69 -24.65
CA GLU A 781 13.30 32.93 -25.68
C GLU A 781 14.80 33.24 -25.66
N SER A 782 15.61 32.20 -25.78
CA SER A 782 17.05 32.33 -25.98
C SER A 782 17.45 31.45 -27.14
N GLN A 783 18.19 32.01 -28.09
CA GLN A 783 18.76 31.27 -29.20
C GLN A 783 20.22 31.67 -29.40
N GLY A 784 21.03 30.77 -29.94
CA GLY A 784 22.44 31.04 -30.12
C GLY A 784 23.24 29.86 -30.66
N LEU A 785 24.55 29.96 -30.51
CA LEU A 785 25.53 29.01 -31.01
C LEU A 785 26.36 28.48 -29.84
N ILE A 786 26.66 27.18 -29.85
CA ILE A 786 27.57 26.50 -28.91
C ILE A 786 28.76 25.93 -29.69
N ASN A 787 29.98 26.26 -29.27
CA ASN A 787 31.24 25.78 -29.83
C ASN A 787 31.41 26.06 -31.34
N CYS A 788 30.98 27.25 -31.77
CA CYS A 788 30.95 27.66 -33.17
C CYS A 788 31.43 29.10 -33.36
N ASP A 789 32.31 29.32 -34.35
CA ASP A 789 32.88 30.65 -34.62
C ASP A 789 31.93 31.57 -35.41
N THR A 790 31.42 31.10 -36.57
CA THR A 790 30.63 31.92 -37.51
C THR A 790 29.33 31.27 -38.00
N SER A 791 29.29 29.95 -38.27
CA SER A 791 28.06 29.24 -38.67
C SER A 791 28.12 27.73 -38.37
N CYS A 792 27.04 27.17 -37.83
CA CYS A 792 26.91 25.73 -37.53
C CYS A 792 25.59 25.11 -38.00
N HIS A 793 25.00 25.65 -39.07
CA HIS A 793 23.65 25.30 -39.56
C HIS A 793 23.42 23.83 -39.95
N PHE A 794 24.44 22.96 -39.91
CA PHE A 794 24.34 21.56 -40.33
C PHE A 794 25.00 20.55 -39.36
N VAL A 795 25.41 20.98 -38.16
CA VAL A 795 26.17 20.11 -37.23
C VAL A 795 25.25 19.47 -36.17
N GLY A 796 24.40 20.28 -35.55
CA GLY A 796 23.49 19.83 -34.49
C GLY A 796 22.56 20.95 -34.04
N ASP A 797 21.45 20.58 -33.42
CA ASP A 797 20.45 21.53 -32.93
C ASP A 797 19.89 21.07 -31.57
N ILE A 798 19.81 22.02 -30.63
CA ILE A 798 19.14 21.86 -29.34
C ILE A 798 17.84 22.64 -29.41
N TYR A 799 16.73 21.93 -29.37
CA TYR A 799 15.41 22.54 -29.28
C TYR A 799 14.80 22.17 -27.93
N ILE A 800 14.54 23.17 -27.08
CA ILE A 800 13.90 22.97 -25.78
C ILE A 800 12.70 23.90 -25.67
N ARG A 801 11.52 23.33 -25.40
CA ARG A 801 10.30 24.08 -25.16
C ARG A 801 9.63 23.62 -23.88
N THR A 802 9.26 24.58 -23.03
CA THR A 802 8.32 24.34 -21.93
C THR A 802 7.21 25.37 -21.90
N ILE A 803 6.00 24.96 -21.53
CA ILE A 803 4.93 25.91 -21.24
C ILE A 803 5.13 26.44 -19.82
N TYR A 804 5.26 25.54 -18.85
CA TYR A 804 5.22 25.82 -17.42
C TYR A 804 6.44 25.25 -16.69
N GLY A 805 7.56 25.98 -16.74
CA GLY A 805 8.77 25.57 -16.01
C GLY A 805 9.99 26.45 -16.35
N ASN A 806 10.94 26.50 -15.44
CA ASN A 806 12.22 27.15 -15.74
C ASN A 806 13.06 26.23 -16.63
N ILE A 807 13.82 26.82 -17.54
CA ILE A 807 14.80 26.11 -18.34
C ILE A 807 16.19 26.59 -17.91
N ASP A 808 17.04 25.66 -17.50
CA ASP A 808 18.44 25.91 -17.21
C ASP A 808 19.31 24.98 -18.08
N VAL A 809 20.04 25.58 -19.01
CA VAL A 809 21.00 24.88 -19.86
C VAL A 809 22.40 25.22 -19.37
N LEU A 810 23.12 24.22 -18.88
CA LEU A 810 24.51 24.33 -18.45
C LEU A 810 25.41 23.63 -19.46
N VAL A 811 26.34 24.37 -20.05
CA VAL A 811 27.38 23.85 -20.94
C VAL A 811 28.70 23.77 -20.19
N GLY A 812 29.36 22.62 -20.24
CA GLY A 812 30.66 22.42 -19.58
C GLY A 812 30.52 21.89 -18.17
N CYS A 813 31.55 22.00 -17.35
CA CYS A 813 31.62 21.24 -16.11
C CYS A 813 31.06 21.96 -14.89
N LYS A 814 30.33 21.18 -14.07
CA LYS A 814 29.68 21.65 -12.84
C LYS A 814 30.68 21.93 -11.72
N ASP A 815 31.80 21.20 -11.69
CA ASP A 815 32.90 21.31 -10.72
C ASP A 815 34.26 21.44 -11.43
N THR A 816 35.30 21.88 -10.71
CA THR A 816 36.67 22.13 -11.22
C THR A 816 37.43 20.87 -11.65
N THR A 817 36.82 19.69 -11.60
CA THR A 817 37.49 18.38 -11.75
C THR A 817 37.29 17.70 -13.11
N CYS A 818 36.70 18.38 -14.08
CA CYS A 818 36.70 17.90 -15.46
C CYS A 818 37.95 18.39 -16.19
N ALA A 819 39.02 17.60 -16.11
CA ALA A 819 40.17 17.71 -16.99
C ALA A 819 40.40 16.36 -17.65
#